data_AF-A0A9P5U793-F1
#
_entry.id   AF-A0A9P5U793-F1
#
_cell.length_a   1.000
_cell.length_b   1.000
_cell.length_c   1.000
_cell.angle_alpha   90.00
_cell.angle_beta   90.00
_cell.angle_gamma   90.00
#
_symmetry.space_group_name_H-M   'P 1'
#
loop_
_entity.id
_entity.type
_entity.pdbx_description
1 polymer ?
#
loop_
_entity_poly.entity_id
_entity_poly.type
_entity_poly.pdbx_seq_one_letter_code
_entity_poly.pdbx_strand_id
1 'polypeptide(L)'
;MSYPQLNDAQTRTPDSHLSVPGTPRNGSDGLLHRVKNLPGYTTPVFKGKEEQRAHVEQEVAAKGFIPRELVAGEVNWFYTNLGIDDTYFRNESREVISDHIIALFGAKMLAYTKHDPSKLVIDLEKIDERGNGATFIHTSPPGITTTEGPGAICELRIDTLFLDNSTPSDAYRLETFRSAGSISSTASQQLRCYFVNKCVFPTSPPTKNAEGRTEIKSVSDKSFLEKASENTLEIYQKIMWSVEQRYGPVMEVFEVEGSRERRLVIGYKMGGTTTFFSALSNLYHFYCLYSARKYVEQFSNGVTIISLYLNPVPNANAPPIEHSIFQVMKEASLLYCLPENPFFLPRAAGSHAVQEATYAYCGWIFAQHFCNRLGPAYLQLKNVLDENDPAHAEVLNNIKRRFREETFTRESIEQVINAHPDLVGDLIYSSTPDSSRILQIRLLYVNFAMTHYPASDNASELMPTLSYQRLQTVQPLSDEELYDKIRRTIPNKHELQVFESFLIFNKHILKTNFYQPTKVALSFRLAPDFLPEVEYPRKPFGMFFIIGNEFRGFHIRFRDVARGGIRIVMSRNKETYSINQRMLFDENYNLASTQSLKNKDIPEGGAKGTILPSIGATPRRCFEKYVDAVVDLLIPGQSPGIKETLVDLYGKPELLFFGPDEGTADMMDWAALHARSRGAETWWKSFTTGKSAETLGGVPHDTYGMTSLSIRQYVLGIYKQLGLKEKDITKVQTGGPDGDLGSNEILLSSDKTVAIIDGSGVLADPAGLDREELVRLAKLRVPVGHFDKSKLGKEGYLVKVEEQDIKLPSGEIVLDGTDFRNGAHLRFKADLFVPCGGRPEAVNISNMAALFDTEGKPHFKYIVEGANLFLTQQARLFLEKRKVVVFKDSSTNKGGVTSSSLEVLAGLALSTQEYVDLMIFKDGKPSDFYKSYVKDIQEKIAENATAEFHCLWKEYARLQGAKPRTTISDELSSTLNNLQAELESSDLFDDVPSRNGVMKRAIPKTLVDKIGLETLLKRLPETYQRALFSSWVAAHFIYKYGVNGSSVDFFHFARDLSK
;
A
#
# COMPACT_ATOMS: atom_id res chain seq x y z
N MET A 1 -24.67 -0.34 56.73
CA MET A 1 -25.30 -1.47 57.45
C MET A 1 -24.72 -2.75 56.90
N SER A 2 -24.07 -3.48 57.78
CA SER A 2 -23.44 -4.80 57.61
C SER A 2 -24.45 -5.87 57.20
N TYR A 3 -24.08 -6.73 56.24
CA TYR A 3 -24.70 -8.04 56.02
C TYR A 3 -23.68 -9.02 55.39
N PRO A 4 -23.85 -10.34 55.57
CA PRO A 4 -22.82 -11.25 56.06
C PRO A 4 -22.52 -12.39 55.08
N GLN A 5 -21.51 -13.19 55.42
CA GLN A 5 -21.25 -14.51 54.80
C GLN A 5 -22.31 -15.54 55.24
N LEU A 6 -22.68 -16.47 54.35
CA LEU A 6 -22.65 -17.93 54.59
C LEU A 6 -23.15 -18.77 53.40
N ASN A 7 -22.28 -19.71 53.02
CA ASN A 7 -22.44 -21.12 52.64
C ASN A 7 -23.08 -21.64 51.34
N ASP A 8 -22.31 -22.60 50.80
CA ASP A 8 -22.51 -23.53 49.70
C ASP A 8 -23.80 -24.36 49.73
N ALA A 9 -24.33 -24.61 48.53
CA ALA A 9 -25.04 -25.85 48.19
C ALA A 9 -24.76 -26.24 46.73
N GLN A 10 -24.28 -27.47 46.55
CA GLN A 10 -23.92 -28.11 45.28
C GLN A 10 -25.12 -28.35 44.36
N THR A 11 -24.96 -28.06 43.06
CA THR A 11 -25.67 -28.75 41.98
C THR A 11 -24.70 -29.04 40.83
N ARG A 12 -24.63 -30.33 40.47
CA ARG A 12 -23.83 -30.87 39.36
C ARG A 12 -24.47 -30.54 38.02
N THR A 13 -23.68 -30.07 37.06
CA THR A 13 -23.98 -30.07 35.61
C THR A 13 -22.72 -30.47 34.82
N PRO A 14 -22.87 -31.11 33.65
CA PRO A 14 -21.85 -31.96 33.03
C PRO A 14 -20.78 -31.18 32.25
N ASP A 15 -19.62 -31.83 32.11
CA ASP A 15 -18.41 -31.37 31.42
C ASP A 15 -18.67 -30.70 30.06
N SER A 16 -18.37 -29.40 29.97
CA SER A 16 -18.12 -28.69 28.72
C SER A 16 -16.95 -27.72 28.91
N HIS A 17 -15.71 -28.22 28.82
CA HIS A 17 -14.53 -27.38 28.78
C HIS A 17 -14.36 -26.74 27.40
N LEU A 18 -15.06 -25.63 27.18
CA LEU A 18 -14.72 -24.60 26.18
C LEU A 18 -14.27 -23.36 26.95
N SER A 19 -12.96 -23.13 27.03
CA SER A 19 -12.40 -21.91 27.62
C SER A 19 -12.36 -20.78 26.59
N VAL A 20 -13.09 -19.71 26.88
CA VAL A 20 -13.00 -18.39 26.23
C VAL A 20 -11.63 -17.75 26.57
N PRO A 21 -10.91 -17.13 25.61
CA PRO A 21 -9.63 -16.48 25.90
C PRO A 21 -9.89 -15.15 26.63
N GLY A 22 -9.43 -15.02 27.88
CA GLY A 22 -9.55 -13.75 28.61
C GLY A 22 -9.49 -13.78 30.15
N THR A 23 -8.99 -14.84 30.80
CA THR A 23 -8.84 -14.85 32.28
C THR A 23 -7.39 -14.53 32.68
N PRO A 24 -7.15 -13.54 33.56
CA PRO A 24 -5.79 -13.22 34.02
C PRO A 24 -5.32 -14.28 35.02
N ARG A 25 -4.12 -14.83 34.81
CA ARG A 25 -3.45 -15.70 35.79
C ARG A 25 -2.76 -14.83 36.83
N ASN A 26 -3.17 -14.94 38.10
CA ASN A 26 -2.45 -14.39 39.24
C ASN A 26 -1.19 -15.23 39.52
N GLY A 27 -0.02 -14.60 39.66
CA GLY A 27 1.18 -15.22 40.23
C GLY A 27 2.45 -14.94 39.40
N SER A 28 3.38 -14.25 40.03
CA SER A 28 4.63 -13.64 39.51
C SER A 28 5.71 -14.62 39.03
N ASP A 29 5.36 -15.66 38.25
CA ASP A 29 6.31 -16.68 37.76
C ASP A 29 5.98 -17.21 36.35
N GLY A 30 5.20 -16.49 35.54
CA GLY A 30 4.75 -16.98 34.24
C GLY A 30 4.77 -15.92 33.16
N LEU A 31 5.54 -16.15 32.09
CA LEU A 31 5.27 -15.61 30.73
C LEU A 31 6.24 -16.12 29.64
N LEU A 32 7.36 -16.78 29.98
CA LEU A 32 8.17 -17.51 28.99
C LEU A 32 7.74 -18.97 28.92
N HIS A 33 7.42 -19.45 27.71
CA HIS A 33 7.23 -20.87 27.47
C HIS A 33 8.58 -21.58 27.60
N ARG A 34 8.81 -22.24 28.74
CA ARG A 34 9.98 -23.11 28.93
C ARG A 34 9.82 -24.35 28.07
N VAL A 35 10.76 -24.55 27.16
CA VAL A 35 10.88 -25.78 26.38
C VAL A 35 11.94 -26.67 27.02
N LYS A 36 11.66 -27.97 27.07
CA LYS A 36 12.63 -28.98 27.51
C LYS A 36 13.92 -28.84 26.69
N ASN A 37 15.05 -29.01 27.35
CA ASN A 37 16.37 -29.01 26.71
C ASN A 37 16.62 -30.33 25.98
N LEU A 38 15.80 -30.57 24.96
CA LEU A 38 15.92 -31.66 24.03
C LEU A 38 16.21 -31.08 22.64
N PRO A 39 16.97 -31.78 21.79
CA PRO A 39 17.15 -31.36 20.41
C PRO A 39 15.78 -31.19 19.73
N GLY A 40 15.49 -29.99 19.24
CA GLY A 40 14.23 -29.71 18.54
C GLY A 40 14.05 -30.52 17.25
N TYR A 41 15.16 -31.02 16.73
CA TYR A 41 15.30 -31.93 15.59
C TYR A 41 16.20 -33.10 16.01
N THR A 42 15.84 -34.32 15.63
CA THR A 42 16.67 -35.51 15.86
C THR A 42 17.86 -35.47 14.92
N THR A 43 19.08 -35.60 15.46
CA THR A 43 20.28 -35.84 14.65
C THR A 43 20.28 -37.31 14.24
N PRO A 44 20.15 -37.64 12.95
CA PRO A 44 20.20 -39.02 12.50
C PRO A 44 21.62 -39.57 12.66
N VAL A 45 21.79 -40.66 13.41
CA VAL A 45 23.08 -41.38 13.47
C VAL A 45 23.34 -42.03 12.11
N PHE A 46 24.45 -41.70 11.46
CA PHE A 46 24.85 -42.32 10.21
C PHE A 46 25.63 -43.61 10.48
N LYS A 47 24.93 -44.75 10.46
CA LYS A 47 25.54 -46.07 10.74
C LYS A 47 26.73 -46.41 9.81
N GLY A 48 26.74 -45.89 8.57
CA GLY A 48 27.81 -46.09 7.59
C GLY A 48 28.98 -45.11 7.69
N LYS A 49 29.02 -44.24 8.71
CA LYS A 49 30.01 -43.15 8.81
C LYS A 49 31.45 -43.64 8.82
N GLU A 50 31.71 -44.73 9.55
CA GLU A 50 33.04 -45.33 9.67
C GLU A 50 33.50 -45.98 8.37
N GLU A 51 32.59 -46.64 7.65
CA GLU A 51 32.87 -47.25 6.35
C GLU A 51 33.12 -46.18 5.27
N GLN A 52 32.29 -45.14 5.25
CA GLN A 52 32.49 -43.98 4.37
C GLN A 52 33.83 -43.30 4.66
N ARG A 53 34.21 -43.13 5.93
CA ARG A 53 35.50 -42.57 6.34
C ARG A 53 36.67 -43.36 5.76
N ALA A 54 36.64 -44.69 5.86
CA ALA A 54 37.69 -45.54 5.31
C ALA A 54 37.81 -45.42 3.77
N HIS A 55 36.67 -45.32 3.07
CA HIS A 55 36.68 -45.12 1.62
C HIS A 55 37.16 -43.72 1.22
N VAL A 56 36.75 -42.68 1.95
CA VAL A 56 37.23 -41.30 1.75
C VAL A 56 38.74 -41.22 1.99
N GLU A 57 39.28 -41.92 2.99
CA GLU A 57 40.73 -41.98 3.23
C GLU A 57 41.49 -42.54 2.02
N GLN A 58 40.97 -43.60 1.41
CA GLN A 58 41.53 -44.19 0.18
C GLN A 58 41.45 -43.22 -1.00
N GLU A 59 40.31 -42.52 -1.17
CA GLU A 59 40.12 -41.55 -2.24
C GLU A 59 41.02 -40.31 -2.11
N VAL A 60 41.14 -39.75 -0.90
CA VAL A 60 42.03 -38.62 -0.62
C VAL A 60 43.49 -39.02 -0.88
N ALA A 61 43.90 -40.22 -0.45
CA ALA A 61 45.22 -40.76 -0.75
C ALA A 61 45.47 -40.96 -2.25
N ALA A 62 44.45 -41.42 -3.00
CA ALA A 62 44.53 -41.64 -4.44
C ALA A 62 44.65 -40.32 -5.23
N LYS A 63 43.99 -39.24 -4.77
CA LYS A 63 44.06 -37.92 -5.41
C LYS A 63 45.45 -37.26 -5.28
N GLY A 64 46.27 -37.65 -4.30
CA GLY A 64 47.69 -37.31 -4.22
C GLY A 64 48.03 -35.86 -3.82
N PHE A 65 47.06 -35.04 -3.42
CA PHE A 65 47.29 -33.64 -3.01
C PHE A 65 47.78 -33.48 -1.57
N ILE A 66 47.51 -34.46 -0.69
CA ILE A 66 47.94 -34.48 0.71
C ILE A 66 49.07 -35.52 0.87
N PRO A 67 50.17 -35.20 1.57
CA PRO A 67 51.21 -36.19 1.88
C PRO A 67 50.61 -37.44 2.54
N ARG A 68 50.97 -38.64 2.06
CA ARG A 68 50.36 -39.91 2.49
C ARG A 68 50.36 -40.11 4.01
N GLU A 69 51.41 -39.65 4.68
CA GLU A 69 51.57 -39.72 6.14
C GLU A 69 50.53 -38.88 6.91
N LEU A 70 49.97 -37.84 6.28
CA LEU A 70 49.00 -36.92 6.89
C LEU A 70 47.55 -37.24 6.55
N VAL A 71 47.29 -38.07 5.53
CA VAL A 71 45.93 -38.37 5.04
C VAL A 71 45.03 -38.92 6.15
N ALA A 72 45.47 -39.95 6.88
CA ALA A 72 44.69 -40.56 7.95
C ALA A 72 44.36 -39.54 9.07
N GLY A 73 45.31 -38.67 9.39
CA GLY A 73 45.15 -37.61 10.41
C GLY A 73 44.13 -36.56 9.99
N GLU A 74 44.22 -36.05 8.76
CA GLU A 74 43.32 -35.02 8.21
C GLU A 74 41.89 -35.56 8.03
N VAL A 75 41.73 -36.80 7.55
CA VAL A 75 40.43 -37.45 7.40
C VAL A 75 39.78 -37.70 8.77
N ASN A 76 40.54 -38.22 9.74
CA ASN A 76 40.01 -38.44 11.09
C ASN A 76 39.64 -37.11 11.77
N TRP A 77 40.45 -36.08 11.61
CA TRP A 77 40.16 -34.76 12.13
C TRP A 77 38.85 -34.18 11.57
N PHE A 78 38.61 -34.36 10.26
CA PHE A 78 37.37 -33.90 9.62
C PHE A 78 36.12 -34.65 10.11
N TYR A 79 36.19 -35.97 10.26
CA TYR A 79 35.06 -36.80 10.68
C TYR A 79 34.74 -36.70 12.18
N THR A 80 35.76 -36.45 13.01
CA THR A 80 35.64 -36.58 14.47
C THR A 80 35.84 -35.25 15.21
N ASN A 81 36.90 -34.51 14.90
CA ASN A 81 37.33 -33.36 15.71
C ASN A 81 36.63 -32.05 15.34
N LEU A 82 36.22 -31.87 14.08
CA LEU A 82 35.43 -30.72 13.65
C LEU A 82 34.01 -30.72 14.23
N GLY A 83 33.50 -31.89 14.62
CA GLY A 83 32.14 -32.02 15.17
C GLY A 83 31.06 -31.69 14.14
N ILE A 84 31.25 -32.06 12.87
CA ILE A 84 30.24 -31.93 11.81
C ILE A 84 29.13 -32.96 12.07
N ASP A 85 27.87 -32.54 11.92
CA ASP A 85 26.68 -33.37 12.16
C ASP A 85 26.60 -34.55 11.17
N ASP A 86 26.12 -35.71 11.65
CA ASP A 86 25.98 -36.94 10.84
C ASP A 86 25.09 -36.78 9.61
N THR A 87 24.17 -35.80 9.62
CA THR A 87 23.34 -35.46 8.46
C THR A 87 24.19 -35.09 7.23
N TYR A 88 25.29 -34.38 7.42
CA TYR A 88 26.20 -34.00 6.34
C TYR A 88 26.82 -35.24 5.68
N PHE A 89 27.37 -36.14 6.49
CA PHE A 89 28.03 -37.36 6.01
C PHE A 89 27.06 -38.32 5.31
N ARG A 90 25.81 -38.37 5.78
CA ARG A 90 24.76 -39.15 5.12
C ARG A 90 24.38 -38.60 3.74
N ASN A 91 24.33 -37.27 3.59
CA ASN A 91 23.79 -36.63 2.39
C ASN A 91 24.85 -36.38 1.31
N GLU A 92 26.11 -36.20 1.68
CA GLU A 92 27.19 -35.92 0.74
C GLU A 92 27.89 -37.18 0.23
N SER A 93 28.36 -37.14 -1.02
CA SER A 93 29.12 -38.24 -1.60
C SER A 93 30.55 -38.27 -1.07
N ARG A 94 31.16 -39.45 -1.10
CA ARG A 94 32.57 -39.65 -0.74
C ARG A 94 33.52 -38.75 -1.54
N GLU A 95 33.21 -38.50 -2.81
CA GLU A 95 34.01 -37.66 -3.68
C GLU A 95 34.00 -36.20 -3.20
N VAL A 96 32.82 -35.69 -2.82
CA VAL A 96 32.62 -34.33 -2.29
C VAL A 96 33.32 -34.17 -0.95
N ILE A 97 33.17 -35.15 -0.05
CA ILE A 97 33.83 -35.13 1.25
C ILE A 97 35.35 -35.13 1.07
N SER A 98 35.86 -35.93 0.12
CA SER A 98 37.28 -35.94 -0.24
C SER A 98 37.76 -34.57 -0.75
N ASP A 99 36.97 -33.89 -1.59
CA ASP A 99 37.28 -32.54 -2.06
C ASP A 99 37.30 -31.51 -0.92
N HIS A 100 36.35 -31.60 0.01
CA HIS A 100 36.30 -30.72 1.19
C HIS A 100 37.54 -30.88 2.08
N ILE A 101 38.01 -32.12 2.29
CA ILE A 101 39.22 -32.41 3.07
C ILE A 101 40.46 -31.85 2.37
N ILE A 102 40.55 -32.00 1.04
CA ILE A 102 41.66 -31.44 0.25
C ILE A 102 41.66 -29.92 0.31
N ALA A 103 40.48 -29.30 0.17
CA ALA A 103 40.35 -27.85 0.23
C ALA A 103 40.69 -27.29 1.63
N LEU A 104 40.29 -27.99 2.70
CA LEU A 104 40.71 -27.69 4.08
C LEU A 104 42.23 -27.75 4.26
N PHE A 105 42.87 -28.79 3.74
CA PHE A 105 44.32 -28.92 3.79
C PHE A 105 45.01 -27.81 2.97
N GLY A 106 44.47 -27.48 1.79
CA GLY A 106 44.91 -26.35 0.98
C GLY A 106 44.80 -25.01 1.71
N ALA A 107 43.69 -24.79 2.43
CA ALA A 107 43.50 -23.58 3.25
C ALA A 107 44.53 -23.47 4.39
N LYS A 108 44.88 -24.58 5.04
CA LYS A 108 45.96 -24.63 6.05
C LYS A 108 47.31 -24.26 5.44
N MET A 109 47.63 -24.79 4.26
CA MET A 109 48.87 -24.47 3.53
C MET A 109 48.93 -23.01 3.08
N LEU A 110 47.80 -22.46 2.61
CA LEU A 110 47.71 -21.06 2.23
C LEU A 110 47.88 -20.11 3.42
N ALA A 111 47.27 -20.43 4.57
CA ALA A 111 47.45 -19.66 5.79
C ALA A 111 48.91 -19.68 6.29
N TYR A 112 49.56 -20.84 6.20
CA TYR A 112 50.99 -20.99 6.52
C TYR A 112 51.89 -20.13 5.61
N THR A 113 51.67 -20.17 4.29
CA THR A 113 52.47 -19.39 3.32
C THR A 113 52.25 -17.88 3.41
N LYS A 114 51.07 -17.44 3.88
CA LYS A 114 50.78 -16.02 4.15
C LYS A 114 51.34 -15.51 5.49
N HIS A 115 51.99 -16.37 6.28
CA HIS A 115 52.44 -16.06 7.65
C HIS A 115 51.33 -15.53 8.57
N ASP A 116 50.07 -15.85 8.27
CA ASP A 116 48.91 -15.52 9.10
C ASP A 116 48.15 -16.81 9.47
N PRO A 117 48.74 -17.64 10.35
CA PRO A 117 48.12 -18.90 10.78
C PRO A 117 46.84 -18.70 11.61
N SER A 118 46.49 -17.44 11.93
CA SER A 118 45.28 -17.06 12.66
C SER A 118 44.05 -16.86 11.75
N LYS A 119 44.27 -16.66 10.43
CA LYS A 119 43.21 -16.48 9.41
C LYS A 119 43.18 -17.64 8.44
N LEU A 120 42.51 -18.71 8.86
CA LEU A 120 42.20 -19.85 8.00
C LEU A 120 40.91 -19.52 7.24
N VAL A 121 40.99 -19.29 5.93
CA VAL A 121 39.80 -18.98 5.10
C VAL A 121 39.36 -20.27 4.41
N ILE A 122 38.16 -20.73 4.74
CA ILE A 122 37.53 -21.89 4.13
C ILE A 122 36.31 -21.40 3.38
N ASP A 123 36.22 -21.82 2.13
CA ASP A 123 35.12 -21.51 1.22
C ASP A 123 34.81 -22.74 0.40
N LEU A 124 33.76 -23.44 0.78
CA LEU A 124 33.27 -24.60 0.06
C LEU A 124 31.83 -24.32 -0.33
N GLU A 125 31.56 -24.36 -1.62
CA GLU A 125 30.22 -24.25 -2.14
C GLU A 125 29.94 -25.33 -3.17
N LYS A 126 28.71 -25.84 -3.13
CA LYS A 126 28.16 -26.71 -4.14
C LYS A 126 26.70 -26.35 -4.32
N ILE A 127 26.36 -25.89 -5.51
CA ILE A 127 24.97 -25.62 -5.90
C ILE A 127 24.60 -26.66 -6.95
N ASP A 128 23.52 -27.39 -6.74
CA ASP A 128 23.02 -28.33 -7.74
C ASP A 128 22.44 -27.53 -8.92
N GLU A 129 23.01 -27.71 -10.12
CA GLU A 129 22.57 -27.04 -11.36
C GLU A 129 21.12 -27.37 -11.73
N ARG A 130 20.57 -28.49 -11.23
CA ARG A 130 19.16 -28.90 -11.41
C ARG A 130 18.23 -28.28 -10.37
N GLY A 131 18.77 -27.50 -9.43
CA GLY A 131 17.99 -26.78 -8.41
C GLY A 131 17.50 -27.64 -7.24
N ASN A 132 18.09 -28.82 -7.01
CA ASN A 132 17.68 -29.71 -5.92
C ASN A 132 18.15 -29.24 -4.53
N GLY A 133 19.14 -28.35 -4.47
CA GLY A 133 19.71 -27.87 -3.21
C GLY A 133 21.08 -27.25 -3.37
N ALA A 134 21.65 -26.84 -2.23
CA ALA A 134 22.99 -26.28 -2.15
C ALA A 134 23.62 -26.51 -0.77
N THR A 135 24.93 -26.68 -0.77
CA THR A 135 25.76 -26.77 0.45
C THR A 135 26.74 -25.61 0.44
N PHE A 136 26.79 -24.85 1.53
CA PHE A 136 27.79 -23.81 1.75
C PHE A 136 28.49 -24.06 3.08
N ILE A 137 29.81 -24.14 3.08
CA ILE A 137 30.63 -24.29 4.30
C ILE A 137 31.73 -23.25 4.24
N HIS A 138 31.74 -22.34 5.21
CA HIS A 138 32.76 -21.32 5.28
C HIS A 138 33.20 -21.02 6.71
N THR A 139 34.36 -20.39 6.85
CA THR A 139 34.82 -19.85 8.13
C THR A 139 34.00 -18.63 8.53
N SER A 140 33.51 -18.60 9.78
CA SER A 140 32.76 -17.47 10.32
C SER A 140 33.04 -17.29 11.81
N PRO A 141 33.51 -16.11 12.23
CA PRO A 141 33.56 -15.80 13.65
C PRO A 141 32.15 -15.68 14.25
N PRO A 142 31.90 -16.20 15.46
CA PRO A 142 30.59 -16.10 16.11
C PRO A 142 30.27 -14.64 16.45
N GLY A 143 29.03 -14.22 16.19
CA GLY A 143 28.55 -12.90 16.58
C GLY A 143 28.96 -11.75 15.66
N ILE A 144 29.55 -12.06 14.50
CA ILE A 144 30.09 -11.07 13.58
C ILE A 144 29.52 -11.34 12.19
N THR A 145 28.91 -10.31 11.58
CA THR A 145 28.64 -10.33 10.14
C THR A 145 29.93 -10.01 9.39
N THR A 146 30.36 -10.93 8.54
CA THR A 146 31.54 -10.75 7.69
C THR A 146 31.20 -9.84 6.51
N THR A 147 32.06 -8.88 6.17
CA THR A 147 31.89 -7.98 5.01
C THR A 147 32.81 -8.33 3.84
N GLU A 148 33.80 -9.18 4.08
CA GLU A 148 34.79 -9.60 3.10
C GLU A 148 34.83 -11.12 2.95
N GLY A 149 35.20 -11.58 1.77
CA GLY A 149 35.30 -13.00 1.48
C GLY A 149 33.93 -13.71 1.39
N PRO A 150 33.94 -15.05 1.37
CA PRO A 150 32.78 -15.83 0.94
C PRO A 150 31.59 -15.76 1.91
N GLY A 151 31.87 -15.67 3.21
CA GLY A 151 30.85 -15.54 4.24
C GLY A 151 30.05 -14.25 4.18
N ALA A 152 30.51 -13.23 3.44
CA ALA A 152 29.84 -11.93 3.36
C ALA A 152 28.57 -11.96 2.52
N ILE A 153 28.52 -12.81 1.49
CA ILE A 153 27.40 -12.89 0.56
C ILE A 153 26.62 -14.21 0.66
N CYS A 154 27.08 -15.16 1.48
CA CYS A 154 26.51 -16.51 1.55
C CYS A 154 25.01 -16.50 1.90
N GLU A 155 24.60 -15.87 3.01
CA GLU A 155 23.19 -15.84 3.40
C GLU A 155 22.33 -15.00 2.44
N LEU A 156 22.87 -13.92 1.88
CA LEU A 156 22.18 -13.10 0.88
C LEU A 156 21.92 -13.90 -0.42
N ARG A 157 22.90 -14.71 -0.85
CA ARG A 157 22.73 -15.64 -1.97
C ARG A 157 21.69 -16.70 -1.67
N ILE A 158 21.64 -17.22 -0.44
CA ILE A 158 20.59 -18.18 -0.03
C ILE A 158 19.22 -17.53 -0.12
N ASP A 159 19.06 -16.30 0.39
CA ASP A 159 17.83 -15.53 0.24
C ASP A 159 17.42 -15.42 -1.23
N THR A 160 18.33 -14.95 -2.08
CA THR A 160 18.05 -14.64 -3.50
C THR A 160 17.73 -15.88 -4.33
N LEU A 161 18.47 -16.97 -4.12
CA LEU A 161 18.37 -18.20 -4.92
C LEU A 161 17.25 -19.12 -4.46
N PHE A 162 16.93 -19.15 -3.17
CA PHE A 162 16.08 -20.20 -2.59
C PHE A 162 14.90 -19.70 -1.76
N LEU A 163 14.96 -18.52 -1.12
CA LEU A 163 13.92 -18.11 -0.16
C LEU A 163 13.00 -17.00 -0.69
N ASP A 164 13.53 -15.97 -1.34
CA ASP A 164 12.80 -14.75 -1.72
C ASP A 164 11.70 -15.01 -2.76
N ASN A 165 12.01 -15.88 -3.74
CA ASN A 165 11.11 -16.24 -4.84
C ASN A 165 10.42 -17.59 -4.63
N SER A 166 10.50 -18.14 -3.42
CA SER A 166 9.93 -19.45 -3.11
C SER A 166 8.41 -19.46 -3.23
N THR A 167 7.89 -20.59 -3.71
CA THR A 167 6.45 -20.85 -3.86
C THR A 167 6.14 -22.25 -3.36
N PRO A 168 4.86 -22.61 -3.09
CA PRO A 168 4.53 -23.99 -2.71
C PRO A 168 5.00 -25.07 -3.70
N SER A 169 5.17 -24.73 -4.99
CA SER A 169 5.72 -25.61 -6.02
C SER A 169 7.25 -25.63 -6.09
N ASP A 170 7.89 -24.60 -5.55
CA ASP A 170 9.34 -24.43 -5.56
C ASP A 170 9.79 -23.89 -4.20
N ALA A 171 9.78 -24.80 -3.23
CA ALA A 171 10.06 -24.52 -1.83
C ALA A 171 11.32 -25.25 -1.38
N TYR A 172 11.99 -24.66 -0.40
CA TYR A 172 13.27 -25.12 0.11
C TYR A 172 13.29 -25.16 1.64
N ARG A 173 14.02 -26.13 2.15
CA ARG A 173 14.35 -26.28 3.56
C ARG A 173 15.82 -25.91 3.77
N LEU A 174 16.10 -25.09 4.77
CA LEU A 174 17.46 -24.70 5.15
C LEU A 174 17.77 -25.17 6.57
N GLU A 175 18.86 -25.91 6.72
CA GLU A 175 19.45 -26.24 8.00
C GLU A 175 20.82 -25.56 8.13
N THR A 176 21.08 -24.91 9.26
CA THR A 176 22.37 -24.26 9.51
C THR A 176 22.97 -24.69 10.83
N PHE A 177 24.28 -24.90 10.82
CA PHE A 177 25.02 -25.37 12.00
C PHE A 177 26.33 -24.60 12.14
N ARG A 178 26.75 -24.43 13.39
CA ARG A 178 28.06 -23.91 13.76
C ARG A 178 28.84 -25.03 14.43
N SER A 179 30.07 -25.29 13.99
CA SER A 179 30.91 -26.35 14.57
C SER A 179 31.19 -26.09 16.05
N ALA A 180 31.18 -27.15 16.87
CA ALA A 180 31.53 -27.05 18.28
C ALA A 180 33.04 -26.86 18.49
N GLY A 181 33.86 -27.51 17.64
CA GLY A 181 35.32 -27.40 17.64
C GLY A 181 35.85 -26.21 16.82
N SER A 182 37.08 -25.79 17.14
CA SER A 182 37.83 -24.81 16.36
C SER A 182 38.53 -25.45 15.16
N ILE A 183 38.71 -24.68 14.09
CA ILE A 183 39.32 -25.15 12.83
C ILE A 183 40.81 -25.46 12.97
N SER A 184 41.46 -24.91 13.99
CA SER A 184 42.84 -25.24 14.37
C SER A 184 43.02 -25.06 15.88
N SER A 185 44.05 -25.69 16.45
CA SER A 185 44.53 -25.37 17.80
C SER A 185 45.08 -23.94 17.89
N THR A 186 45.45 -23.33 16.76
CA THR A 186 46.00 -21.97 16.65
C THR A 186 44.98 -20.90 16.21
N ALA A 187 43.75 -21.29 15.82
CA ALA A 187 42.73 -20.38 15.31
C ALA A 187 41.39 -20.61 16.02
N SER A 188 40.81 -19.57 16.63
CA SER A 188 39.52 -19.64 17.34
C SER A 188 38.28 -19.64 16.44
N GLN A 189 38.46 -19.70 15.12
CA GLN A 189 37.38 -19.65 14.16
C GLN A 189 36.63 -20.98 14.10
N GLN A 190 35.30 -20.89 13.92
CA GLN A 190 34.40 -22.04 13.75
C GLN A 190 33.90 -22.11 12.31
N LEU A 191 33.51 -23.30 11.88
CA LEU A 191 32.83 -23.52 10.61
C LEU A 191 31.37 -23.14 10.74
N ARG A 192 30.87 -22.52 9.67
CA ARG A 192 29.45 -22.27 9.46
C ARG A 192 29.01 -23.05 8.24
N CYS A 193 28.05 -23.94 8.43
CA CYS A 193 27.51 -24.80 7.39
C CYS A 193 26.05 -24.46 7.13
N TYR A 194 25.67 -24.41 5.85
CA TYR A 194 24.31 -24.23 5.35
C TYR A 194 23.97 -25.37 4.40
N PHE A 195 22.85 -26.02 4.64
CA PHE A 195 22.33 -27.12 3.84
C PHE A 195 20.93 -26.75 3.35
N VAL A 196 20.82 -26.44 2.07
CA VAL A 196 19.57 -26.14 1.38
C VAL A 196 19.13 -27.38 0.62
N ASN A 197 17.90 -27.84 0.86
CA ASN A 197 17.31 -28.96 0.15
C ASN A 197 15.93 -28.58 -0.38
N LYS A 198 15.61 -28.97 -1.60
CA LYS A 198 14.27 -28.78 -2.17
C LYS A 198 13.24 -29.63 -1.42
N CYS A 199 12.11 -29.02 -1.07
CA CYS A 199 11.03 -29.69 -0.36
C CYS A 199 10.29 -30.69 -1.26
N VAL A 200 9.85 -31.80 -0.66
CA VAL A 200 8.96 -32.79 -1.27
C VAL A 200 7.69 -32.88 -0.41
N PHE A 201 6.66 -32.15 -0.82
CA PHE A 201 5.38 -32.13 -0.13
C PHE A 201 4.46 -33.27 -0.54
N PRO A 202 3.50 -33.66 0.32
CA PRO A 202 2.43 -34.58 -0.04
C PRO A 202 1.63 -34.07 -1.25
N THR A 203 1.20 -34.97 -2.13
CA THR A 203 0.35 -34.65 -3.28
C THR A 203 -1.13 -34.49 -2.91
N SER A 204 -1.52 -34.95 -1.73
CA SER A 204 -2.86 -34.77 -1.17
C SER A 204 -3.09 -33.30 -0.75
N PRO A 205 -4.33 -32.78 -0.89
CA PRO A 205 -4.65 -31.43 -0.40
C PRO A 205 -4.44 -31.32 1.12
N PRO A 206 -4.14 -30.11 1.63
CA PRO A 206 -4.00 -29.87 3.06
C PRO A 206 -5.21 -30.38 3.85
N THR A 207 -4.96 -31.21 4.87
CA THR A 207 -6.00 -31.67 5.78
C THR A 207 -6.29 -30.57 6.79
N LYS A 208 -7.58 -30.33 7.03
CA LYS A 208 -8.05 -29.38 8.03
C LYS A 208 -8.65 -30.11 9.20
N ASN A 209 -8.35 -29.66 10.41
CA ASN A 209 -8.95 -30.17 11.63
C ASN A 209 -10.45 -29.78 11.71
N ALA A 210 -11.14 -30.22 12.78
CA ALA A 210 -12.55 -29.92 13.01
C ALA A 210 -12.88 -28.41 13.07
N GLU A 211 -11.89 -27.56 13.36
CA GLU A 211 -12.01 -26.10 13.40
C GLU A 211 -11.67 -25.43 12.05
N GLY A 212 -11.41 -26.22 10.99
CA GLY A 212 -11.05 -25.72 9.67
C GLY A 212 -9.60 -25.21 9.55
N ARG A 213 -8.75 -25.50 10.53
CA ARG A 213 -7.33 -25.08 10.55
C ARG A 213 -6.43 -26.17 9.99
N THR A 214 -5.38 -25.77 9.28
CA THR A 214 -4.47 -26.70 8.59
C THR A 214 -3.68 -27.57 9.57
N GLU A 215 -3.61 -28.88 9.32
CA GLU A 215 -2.76 -29.79 10.08
C GLU A 215 -1.34 -29.82 9.50
N ILE A 216 -0.33 -29.51 10.32
CA ILE A 216 1.07 -29.37 9.92
C ILE A 216 1.58 -30.62 9.22
N LYS A 217 1.19 -31.81 9.69
CA LYS A 217 1.61 -33.11 9.11
C LYS A 217 1.15 -33.29 7.66
N SER A 218 0.07 -32.61 7.25
CA SER A 218 -0.46 -32.70 5.89
C SER A 218 0.22 -31.75 4.88
N VAL A 219 0.97 -30.76 5.36
CA VAL A 219 1.60 -29.71 4.54
C VAL A 219 3.12 -29.65 4.66
N SER A 220 3.68 -30.59 5.42
CA SER A 220 5.11 -30.65 5.73
C SER A 220 5.89 -31.49 4.73
N ASP A 221 7.15 -31.14 4.56
CA ASP A 221 8.14 -31.98 3.89
C ASP A 221 8.35 -33.30 4.66
N LYS A 222 8.61 -34.40 3.92
CA LYS A 222 8.83 -35.73 4.51
C LYS A 222 10.04 -35.74 5.46
N SER A 223 11.16 -35.13 5.07
CA SER A 223 12.37 -35.11 5.88
C SER A 223 12.19 -34.28 7.16
N PHE A 224 11.40 -33.21 7.08
CA PHE A 224 11.04 -32.42 8.26
C PHE A 224 10.26 -33.27 9.27
N LEU A 225 9.25 -34.03 8.84
CA LEU A 225 8.45 -34.88 9.74
C LEU A 225 9.25 -36.01 10.39
N GLU A 226 10.24 -36.56 9.68
CA GLU A 226 11.13 -37.59 10.23
C GLU A 226 12.09 -37.03 11.30
N LYS A 227 12.50 -35.77 11.15
CA LYS A 227 13.49 -35.13 12.05
C LYS A 227 12.86 -34.33 13.19
N ALA A 228 11.75 -33.66 12.97
CA ALA A 228 11.17 -32.74 13.94
C ALA A 228 10.66 -33.49 15.18
N SER A 229 11.00 -33.00 16.36
CA SER A 229 10.38 -33.49 17.61
C SER A 229 8.89 -33.11 17.68
N GLU A 230 8.08 -33.88 18.40
CA GLU A 230 6.66 -33.57 18.62
C GLU A 230 6.47 -32.16 19.23
N ASN A 231 7.34 -31.73 20.15
CA ASN A 231 7.31 -30.37 20.69
C ASN A 231 7.55 -29.29 19.62
N THR A 232 8.49 -29.51 18.68
CA THR A 232 8.69 -28.59 17.55
C THR A 232 7.48 -28.55 16.62
N LEU A 233 6.88 -29.71 16.35
CA LEU A 233 5.65 -29.78 15.53
C LEU A 233 4.50 -29.01 16.17
N GLU A 234 4.30 -29.14 17.49
CA GLU A 234 3.28 -28.38 18.23
C GLU A 234 3.51 -26.87 18.18
N ILE A 235 4.75 -26.41 18.38
CA ILE A 235 5.10 -24.99 18.29
C ILE A 235 4.82 -24.47 16.88
N TYR A 236 5.32 -25.17 15.86
CA TYR A 236 5.16 -24.74 14.46
C TYR A 236 3.70 -24.79 14.02
N GLN A 237 2.91 -25.74 14.52
CA GLN A 237 1.48 -25.82 14.25
C GLN A 237 0.74 -24.57 14.76
N LYS A 238 1.04 -24.11 15.98
CA LYS A 238 0.44 -22.90 16.56
C LYS A 238 0.84 -21.62 15.81
N ILE A 239 2.12 -21.52 15.44
CA ILE A 239 2.63 -20.42 14.63
C ILE A 239 1.94 -20.42 13.26
N MET A 240 1.82 -21.57 12.60
CA MET A 240 1.16 -21.72 11.30
C MET A 240 -0.30 -21.24 11.34
N TRP A 241 -1.08 -21.66 12.33
CA TRP A 241 -2.46 -21.19 12.49
C TRP A 241 -2.55 -19.67 12.67
N SER A 242 -1.59 -19.09 13.38
CA SER A 242 -1.51 -17.64 13.57
C SER A 242 -1.14 -16.92 12.27
N VAL A 243 -0.23 -17.48 11.46
CA VAL A 243 0.16 -16.91 10.16
C VAL A 243 -0.99 -16.99 9.15
N GLU A 244 -1.79 -18.05 9.16
CA GLU A 244 -2.96 -18.17 8.27
C GLU A 244 -3.99 -17.05 8.51
N GLN A 245 -4.10 -16.59 9.77
CA GLN A 245 -5.02 -15.53 10.18
C GLN A 245 -4.44 -14.11 10.08
N ARG A 246 -3.11 -13.97 9.93
CA ARG A 246 -2.42 -12.68 9.96
C ARG A 246 -1.70 -12.38 8.65
N TYR A 247 -1.41 -11.11 8.42
CA TYR A 247 -0.64 -10.67 7.24
C TYR A 247 0.82 -10.35 7.60
N GLY A 248 1.06 -9.74 8.76
CA GLY A 248 2.40 -9.54 9.31
C GLY A 248 3.03 -10.83 9.86
N PRO A 249 4.33 -10.78 10.21
CA PRO A 249 5.03 -11.91 10.79
C PRO A 249 4.50 -12.22 12.20
N VAL A 250 4.51 -13.50 12.56
CA VAL A 250 4.21 -14.00 13.91
C VAL A 250 5.52 -14.41 14.56
N MET A 251 5.78 -13.93 15.78
CA MET A 251 7.04 -14.18 16.47
C MET A 251 6.80 -14.63 17.91
N GLU A 252 7.50 -15.69 18.33
CA GLU A 252 7.45 -16.19 19.71
C GLU A 252 8.86 -16.54 20.21
N VAL A 253 9.11 -16.26 21.50
CA VAL A 253 10.39 -16.53 22.18
C VAL A 253 10.19 -17.61 23.25
N PHE A 254 11.09 -18.58 23.27
CA PHE A 254 11.08 -19.71 24.20
C PHE A 254 12.40 -19.79 24.99
N GLU A 255 12.31 -20.16 26.26
CA GLU A 255 13.47 -20.46 27.12
C GLU A 255 13.85 -21.93 27.01
N VAL A 256 15.13 -22.22 26.82
CA VAL A 256 15.65 -23.59 26.84
C VAL A 256 16.03 -23.97 28.27
N GLU A 257 15.40 -25.01 28.81
CA GLU A 257 15.59 -25.44 30.20
C GLU A 257 17.06 -25.73 30.55
N GLY A 258 17.56 -25.22 31.68
CA GLY A 258 18.96 -25.45 32.09
C GLY A 258 20.02 -24.86 31.14
N SER A 259 19.66 -23.96 30.22
CA SER A 259 20.56 -23.27 29.30
C SER A 259 20.27 -21.77 29.24
N ARG A 260 21.30 -20.97 28.89
CA ARG A 260 21.13 -19.55 28.55
C ARG A 260 20.75 -19.33 27.08
N GLU A 261 20.60 -20.42 26.31
CA GLU A 261 20.07 -20.38 24.94
C GLU A 261 18.63 -19.85 24.93
N ARG A 262 18.30 -19.05 23.91
CA ARG A 262 16.93 -18.60 23.63
C ARG A 262 16.53 -19.01 22.22
N ARG A 263 15.31 -19.55 22.08
CA ARG A 263 14.75 -19.93 20.77
C ARG A 263 13.75 -18.88 20.31
N LEU A 264 14.03 -18.23 19.19
CA LEU A 264 13.10 -17.31 18.52
C LEU A 264 12.50 -17.99 17.29
N VAL A 265 11.18 -18.11 17.25
CA VAL A 265 10.44 -18.72 16.13
C VAL A 265 9.64 -17.63 15.43
N ILE A 266 9.81 -17.52 14.10
CA ILE A 266 9.20 -16.49 13.26
C ILE A 266 8.44 -17.18 12.12
N GLY A 267 7.13 -16.98 12.04
CA GLY A 267 6.29 -17.46 10.94
C GLY A 267 5.81 -16.31 10.05
N TYR A 268 5.79 -16.50 8.74
CA TYR A 268 5.24 -15.53 7.78
C TYR A 268 4.81 -16.22 6.47
N LYS A 269 4.05 -15.50 5.63
CA LYS A 269 3.62 -16.00 4.32
C LYS A 269 4.75 -15.90 3.29
N MET A 270 4.92 -16.93 2.45
CA MET A 270 5.91 -16.96 1.37
C MET A 270 5.81 -15.72 0.47
N GLY A 271 6.96 -15.29 -0.02
CA GLY A 271 7.14 -14.02 -0.71
C GLY A 271 7.05 -12.79 0.21
N GLY A 272 6.41 -12.87 1.38
CA GLY A 272 6.01 -11.80 2.33
C GLY A 272 7.02 -10.65 2.54
N THR A 273 8.29 -10.97 2.48
CA THR A 273 9.46 -10.09 2.53
C THR A 273 10.56 -10.70 1.67
N THR A 274 11.56 -9.91 1.29
CA THR A 274 12.81 -10.40 0.68
C THR A 274 13.96 -10.26 1.67
N THR A 275 15.09 -10.92 1.42
CA THR A 275 16.38 -10.77 2.14
C THR A 275 16.30 -10.87 3.67
N PHE A 276 15.25 -11.49 4.20
CA PHE A 276 14.91 -11.43 5.62
C PHE A 276 15.79 -12.36 6.46
N PHE A 277 16.15 -13.54 5.94
CA PHE A 277 16.96 -14.49 6.69
C PHE A 277 18.38 -13.94 6.93
N SER A 278 19.01 -13.33 5.92
CA SER A 278 20.30 -12.66 6.08
C SER A 278 20.21 -11.41 6.95
N ALA A 279 19.15 -10.61 6.83
CA ALA A 279 18.94 -9.43 7.68
C ALA A 279 18.81 -9.79 9.17
N LEU A 280 18.18 -10.92 9.51
CA LEU A 280 18.08 -11.41 10.89
C LEU A 280 19.45 -11.69 11.51
N SER A 281 20.44 -12.12 10.72
CA SER A 281 21.82 -12.28 11.19
C SER A 281 22.44 -10.99 11.65
N ASN A 282 22.31 -9.95 10.83
CA ASN A 282 22.82 -8.63 11.15
C ASN A 282 22.20 -8.11 12.46
N LEU A 283 20.90 -8.35 12.65
CA LEU A 283 20.18 -7.97 13.86
C LEU A 283 20.72 -8.63 15.12
N TYR A 284 20.77 -9.96 15.17
CA TYR A 284 21.21 -10.60 16.42
C TYR A 284 22.72 -10.40 16.67
N HIS A 285 23.54 -10.24 15.61
CA HIS A 285 24.95 -9.86 15.74
C HIS A 285 25.12 -8.46 16.34
N PHE A 286 24.26 -7.50 16.00
CA PHE A 286 24.26 -6.16 16.57
C PHE A 286 24.11 -6.18 18.11
N TYR A 287 23.33 -7.12 18.65
CA TYR A 287 23.17 -7.34 20.09
C TYR A 287 24.20 -8.29 20.71
N CYS A 288 25.32 -8.55 20.02
CA CYS A 288 26.37 -9.48 20.44
C CYS A 288 25.83 -10.89 20.77
N LEU A 289 24.85 -11.34 20.00
CA LEU A 289 24.37 -12.72 20.03
C LEU A 289 24.94 -13.47 18.83
N TYR A 290 25.00 -14.79 18.92
CA TYR A 290 25.30 -15.66 17.78
C TYR A 290 24.30 -16.81 17.71
N SER A 291 24.07 -17.31 16.50
CA SER A 291 23.27 -18.49 16.29
C SER A 291 24.13 -19.75 16.33
N ALA A 292 23.76 -20.71 17.19
CA ALA A 292 24.32 -22.06 17.16
C ALA A 292 23.76 -22.84 15.97
N ARG A 293 22.44 -22.73 15.75
CA ARG A 293 21.70 -23.38 14.67
C ARG A 293 20.49 -22.55 14.24
N LYS A 294 20.14 -22.66 12.97
CA LYS A 294 18.94 -22.06 12.37
C LYS A 294 18.25 -23.06 11.47
N TYR A 295 16.93 -22.98 11.41
CA TYR A 295 16.10 -23.75 10.50
C TYR A 295 15.18 -22.81 9.75
N VAL A 296 15.02 -23.02 8.46
CA VAL A 296 13.93 -22.44 7.66
C VAL A 296 13.14 -23.61 7.10
N GLU A 297 11.88 -23.71 7.51
CA GLU A 297 10.93 -24.69 7.01
C GLU A 297 9.87 -23.99 6.17
N GLN A 298 9.65 -24.52 4.98
CA GLN A 298 8.62 -24.07 4.06
C GLN A 298 7.54 -25.14 3.93
N PHE A 299 6.29 -24.73 3.85
CA PHE A 299 5.12 -25.63 3.86
C PHE A 299 4.27 -25.43 2.60
N SER A 300 3.56 -26.48 2.17
CA SER A 300 2.74 -26.45 0.95
C SER A 300 1.53 -25.52 1.02
N ASN A 301 1.12 -25.07 2.21
CA ASN A 301 0.11 -24.02 2.38
C ASN A 301 0.66 -22.59 2.23
N GLY A 302 1.93 -22.43 1.83
CA GLY A 302 2.53 -21.11 1.59
C GLY A 302 3.06 -20.42 2.84
N VAL A 303 3.25 -21.14 3.94
CA VAL A 303 3.84 -20.62 5.19
C VAL A 303 5.34 -20.91 5.20
N THR A 304 6.13 -19.95 5.71
CA THR A 304 7.55 -20.12 6.05
C THR A 304 7.73 -19.93 7.55
N ILE A 305 8.47 -20.83 8.20
CA ILE A 305 8.82 -20.73 9.63
C ILE A 305 10.34 -20.76 9.77
N ILE A 306 10.91 -19.71 10.38
CA ILE A 306 12.31 -19.62 10.77
C ILE A 306 12.43 -19.90 12.27
N SER A 307 13.34 -20.76 12.67
CA SER A 307 13.69 -20.98 14.08
C SER A 307 15.17 -20.69 14.30
N LEU A 308 15.44 -19.71 15.17
CA LEU A 308 16.78 -19.26 15.55
C LEU A 308 17.10 -19.69 16.98
N TYR A 309 18.23 -20.36 17.18
CA TYR A 309 18.75 -20.71 18.51
C TYR A 309 19.93 -19.80 18.83
N LEU A 310 19.69 -18.82 19.71
CA LEU A 310 20.59 -17.71 19.98
C LEU A 310 21.28 -17.86 21.34
N ASN A 311 22.57 -17.57 21.36
CA ASN A 311 23.42 -17.57 22.55
C ASN A 311 24.20 -16.24 22.63
N PRO A 312 24.52 -15.76 23.84
CA PRO A 312 25.38 -14.58 23.99
C PRO A 312 26.81 -14.91 23.54
N VAL A 313 27.46 -14.00 22.82
CA VAL A 313 28.87 -14.16 22.44
C VAL A 313 29.73 -14.26 23.71
N PRO A 314 30.59 -15.28 23.86
CA PRO A 314 31.43 -15.44 25.05
C PRO A 314 32.36 -14.24 25.24
N ASN A 315 32.48 -13.77 26.49
CA ASN A 315 33.35 -12.65 26.88
C ASN A 315 33.03 -11.29 26.21
N ALA A 316 31.86 -11.15 25.56
CA ALA A 316 31.42 -9.87 25.02
C ALA A 316 30.83 -8.97 26.12
N ASN A 317 31.15 -7.67 26.06
CA ASN A 317 30.59 -6.68 26.97
C ASN A 317 29.20 -6.21 26.48
N ALA A 318 28.20 -7.09 26.60
CA ALA A 318 26.87 -6.92 26.02
C ALA A 318 25.75 -7.02 27.05
N PRO A 319 24.55 -6.45 26.77
CA PRO A 319 23.40 -6.59 27.66
C PRO A 319 22.96 -8.06 27.83
N PRO A 320 22.34 -8.41 28.97
CA PRO A 320 21.85 -9.77 29.20
C PRO A 320 20.89 -10.22 28.09
N ILE A 321 21.02 -11.49 27.66
CA ILE A 321 20.19 -12.05 26.57
C ILE A 321 18.70 -11.98 26.90
N GLU A 322 18.35 -11.99 28.20
CA GLU A 322 17.01 -11.87 28.73
C GLU A 322 16.33 -10.54 28.33
N HIS A 323 17.09 -9.47 28.10
CA HIS A 323 16.58 -8.21 27.53
C HIS A 323 16.78 -8.12 26.02
N SER A 324 17.96 -8.54 25.54
CA SER A 324 18.31 -8.43 24.11
C SER A 324 17.38 -9.25 23.22
N ILE A 325 16.87 -10.40 23.67
CA ILE A 325 16.00 -11.27 22.85
C ILE A 325 14.66 -10.61 22.48
N PHE A 326 14.05 -9.88 23.41
CA PHE A 326 12.79 -9.17 23.14
C PHE A 326 13.03 -7.96 22.24
N GLN A 327 14.19 -7.32 22.35
CA GLN A 327 14.58 -6.26 21.42
C GLN A 327 14.77 -6.81 19.99
N VAL A 328 15.48 -7.94 19.85
CA VAL A 328 15.62 -8.65 18.56
C VAL A 328 14.25 -9.02 18.00
N MET A 329 13.31 -9.53 18.81
CA MET A 329 11.95 -9.83 18.36
C MET A 329 11.22 -8.58 17.82
N LYS A 330 11.26 -7.46 18.56
CA LYS A 330 10.60 -6.21 18.12
C LYS A 330 11.24 -5.63 16.85
N GLU A 331 12.56 -5.68 16.73
CA GLU A 331 13.29 -5.15 15.57
C GLU A 331 13.20 -6.06 14.34
N ALA A 332 13.02 -7.37 14.52
CA ALA A 332 12.75 -8.29 13.41
C ALA A 332 11.46 -7.91 12.66
N SER A 333 10.45 -7.34 13.34
CA SER A 333 9.25 -6.81 12.68
C SER A 333 9.53 -5.61 11.77
N LEU A 334 10.48 -4.75 12.14
CA LEU A 334 10.92 -3.63 11.30
C LEU A 334 11.73 -4.12 10.10
N LEU A 335 12.61 -5.10 10.31
CA LEU A 335 13.33 -5.76 9.21
C LEU A 335 12.40 -6.50 8.26
N TYR A 336 11.30 -7.07 8.74
CA TYR A 336 10.30 -7.67 7.85
C TYR A 336 9.65 -6.62 6.92
N CYS A 337 9.48 -5.38 7.41
CA CYS A 337 8.92 -4.30 6.60
C CYS A 337 9.94 -3.70 5.63
N LEU A 338 11.20 -3.57 6.06
CA LEU A 338 12.30 -2.91 5.34
C LEU A 338 13.62 -3.69 5.54
N PRO A 339 13.75 -4.87 4.90
CA PRO A 339 14.94 -5.72 5.04
C PRO A 339 16.16 -5.08 4.37
N GLU A 340 15.96 -4.37 3.26
CA GLU A 340 17.00 -3.68 2.49
C GLU A 340 17.15 -2.21 2.92
N ASN A 341 17.44 -2.00 4.20
CA ASN A 341 17.66 -0.65 4.72
C ASN A 341 19.14 -0.23 4.59
N PRO A 342 19.48 0.77 3.75
CA PRO A 342 20.86 1.24 3.58
C PRO A 342 21.47 1.85 4.85
N PHE A 343 20.67 2.21 5.85
CA PHE A 343 21.15 2.75 7.12
C PHE A 343 21.42 1.67 8.19
N PHE A 344 21.15 0.39 7.88
CA PHE A 344 21.45 -0.76 8.73
C PHE A 344 22.56 -1.63 8.12
N LEU A 345 23.78 -1.11 8.07
CA LEU A 345 24.92 -1.78 7.44
C LEU A 345 25.69 -2.69 8.40
N PRO A 346 26.19 -3.84 7.91
CA PRO A 346 27.13 -4.66 8.66
C PRO A 346 28.47 -3.93 8.81
N ARG A 347 28.66 -3.29 9.97
CA ARG A 347 29.96 -2.95 10.55
C ARG A 347 30.78 -1.82 9.89
N ALA A 348 30.17 -0.67 9.63
CA ALA A 348 30.89 0.59 9.85
C ALA A 348 30.96 0.87 11.36
N ALA A 349 32.09 1.39 11.87
CA ALA A 349 32.11 1.97 13.21
C ALA A 349 31.03 3.07 13.26
N GLY A 350 29.95 2.87 14.03
CA GLY A 350 28.80 3.79 14.05
C GLY A 350 27.48 3.28 13.43
N SER A 351 27.32 1.98 13.16
CA SER A 351 26.03 1.43 12.66
C SER A 351 24.86 1.70 13.62
N HIS A 352 23.73 2.14 13.06
CA HIS A 352 22.50 2.45 13.79
C HIS A 352 21.78 1.19 14.30
N ALA A 353 21.08 1.28 15.43
CA ALA A 353 20.11 0.24 15.78
C ALA A 353 19.01 0.15 14.71
N VAL A 354 18.36 -1.01 14.53
CA VAL A 354 17.34 -1.16 13.46
C VAL A 354 16.24 -0.11 13.56
N GLN A 355 15.82 0.26 14.78
CA GLN A 355 14.83 1.33 14.96
C GLN A 355 15.33 2.69 14.44
N GLU A 356 16.57 3.06 14.76
CA GLU A 356 17.18 4.32 14.29
C GLU A 356 17.38 4.30 12.77
N ALA A 357 17.85 3.18 12.22
CA ALA A 357 18.03 3.00 10.78
C ALA A 357 16.69 3.07 10.02
N THR A 358 15.65 2.40 10.54
CA THR A 358 14.31 2.43 9.94
C THR A 358 13.71 3.84 10.03
N TYR A 359 13.89 4.54 11.15
CA TYR A 359 13.52 5.94 11.27
C TYR A 359 14.26 6.82 10.24
N ALA A 360 15.58 6.63 10.09
CA ALA A 360 16.40 7.34 9.11
C ALA A 360 15.89 7.11 7.68
N TYR A 361 15.51 5.87 7.36
CA TYR A 361 14.92 5.52 6.07
C TYR A 361 13.59 6.21 5.82
N CYS A 362 12.70 6.27 6.82
CA CYS A 362 11.44 6.98 6.71
C CYS A 362 11.65 8.48 6.50
N GLY A 363 12.53 9.09 7.30
CA GLY A 363 12.90 10.51 7.17
C GLY A 363 13.57 10.81 5.84
N TRP A 364 14.40 9.90 5.31
CA TRP A 364 15.02 10.03 3.99
C TRP A 364 13.99 10.10 2.86
N ILE A 365 12.99 9.20 2.88
CA ILE A 365 11.91 9.24 1.88
C ILE A 365 11.04 10.49 2.07
N PHE A 366 10.76 10.89 3.30
CA PHE A 366 10.03 12.12 3.58
C PHE A 366 10.77 13.36 3.04
N ALA A 367 12.06 13.51 3.35
CA ALA A 367 12.94 14.57 2.86
C ALA A 367 12.97 14.58 1.32
N GLN A 368 13.02 13.41 0.68
CA GLN A 368 12.95 13.28 -0.77
C GLN A 368 11.65 13.88 -1.35
N HIS A 369 10.54 13.89 -0.63
CA HIS A 369 9.30 14.49 -1.14
C HIS A 369 9.16 15.97 -0.77
N PHE A 370 9.63 16.37 0.41
CA PHE A 370 9.24 17.66 1.02
C PHE A 370 10.37 18.65 1.31
N CYS A 371 11.64 18.32 1.05
CA CYS A 371 12.69 19.34 1.10
C CYS A 371 12.38 20.47 0.10
N ASN A 372 12.42 21.72 0.58
CA ASN A 372 11.99 22.91 -0.15
C ASN A 372 12.79 23.09 -1.46
N ARG A 373 12.11 22.98 -2.60
CA ARG A 373 12.73 22.91 -3.93
C ARG A 373 12.62 24.19 -4.75
N LEU A 374 11.63 25.05 -4.49
CA LEU A 374 11.33 26.17 -5.39
C LEU A 374 12.00 27.50 -4.98
N GLY A 375 12.29 27.68 -3.70
CA GLY A 375 13.00 28.85 -3.17
C GLY A 375 12.29 30.21 -3.40
N PRO A 376 12.88 31.32 -2.91
CA PRO A 376 12.30 32.66 -3.04
C PRO A 376 12.22 33.18 -4.48
N ALA A 377 13.10 32.71 -5.38
CA ALA A 377 13.16 33.15 -6.77
C ALA A 377 11.91 32.72 -7.57
N TYR A 378 11.41 31.50 -7.35
CA TYR A 378 10.17 31.04 -7.96
C TYR A 378 8.97 31.89 -7.53
N LEU A 379 8.90 32.26 -6.25
CA LEU A 379 7.85 33.12 -5.70
C LEU A 379 7.85 34.51 -6.37
N GLN A 380 9.02 35.12 -6.52
CA GLN A 380 9.13 36.40 -7.22
C GLN A 380 8.68 36.29 -8.67
N LEU A 381 9.05 35.20 -9.36
CA LEU A 381 8.63 34.98 -10.74
C LEU A 381 7.12 34.76 -10.87
N LYS A 382 6.53 33.96 -9.97
CA LYS A 382 5.08 33.73 -9.89
C LYS A 382 4.31 35.02 -9.69
N ASN A 383 4.81 35.93 -8.85
CA ASN A 383 4.14 37.21 -8.59
C ASN A 383 4.21 38.19 -9.77
N VAL A 384 5.12 37.99 -10.73
CA VAL A 384 5.28 38.84 -11.92
C VAL A 384 4.48 38.31 -13.11
N LEU A 385 4.33 36.99 -13.21
CA LEU A 385 3.67 36.32 -14.33
C LEU A 385 2.17 36.12 -14.08
N ASP A 386 1.34 36.43 -15.08
CA ASP A 386 -0.11 36.18 -15.02
C ASP A 386 -0.42 34.70 -15.33
N GLU A 387 -0.88 33.95 -14.33
CA GLU A 387 -1.27 32.53 -14.50
C GLU A 387 -2.49 32.33 -15.41
N ASN A 388 -3.26 33.38 -15.70
CA ASN A 388 -4.34 33.32 -16.69
C ASN A 388 -3.82 33.41 -18.13
N ASP A 389 -2.58 33.88 -18.31
CA ASP A 389 -1.89 33.83 -19.60
C ASP A 389 -1.27 32.43 -19.80
N PRO A 390 -1.64 31.70 -20.87
CA PRO A 390 -1.16 30.34 -21.10
C PRO A 390 0.36 30.21 -21.25
N ALA A 391 1.03 31.19 -21.88
CA ALA A 391 2.47 31.14 -22.11
C ALA A 391 3.23 31.35 -20.79
N HIS A 392 2.75 32.27 -19.95
CA HIS A 392 3.29 32.51 -18.62
C HIS A 392 3.11 31.30 -17.70
N ALA A 393 1.94 30.68 -17.69
CA ALA A 393 1.66 29.49 -16.88
C ALA A 393 2.54 28.29 -17.29
N GLU A 394 2.77 28.10 -18.59
CA GLU A 394 3.67 27.04 -19.08
C GLU A 394 5.11 27.28 -18.62
N VAL A 395 5.61 28.51 -18.74
CA VAL A 395 6.96 28.89 -18.25
C VAL A 395 7.09 28.64 -16.75
N LEU A 396 6.10 29.05 -15.95
CA LEU A 396 6.08 28.77 -14.51
C LEU A 396 6.12 27.26 -14.21
N ASN A 397 5.33 26.46 -14.94
CA ASN A 397 5.32 25.00 -14.76
C ASN A 397 6.65 24.35 -15.15
N ASN A 398 7.26 24.78 -16.24
CA ASN A 398 8.56 24.27 -16.69
C ASN A 398 9.68 24.62 -15.69
N ILE A 399 9.69 25.85 -15.17
CA ILE A 399 10.67 26.28 -14.14
C ILE A 399 10.44 25.54 -12.83
N LYS A 400 9.17 25.37 -12.42
CA LYS A 400 8.79 24.57 -11.25
C LYS A 400 9.33 23.13 -11.38
N ARG A 401 9.17 22.50 -12.54
CA ARG A 401 9.69 21.15 -12.81
C ARG A 401 11.22 21.12 -12.69
N ARG A 402 11.92 22.07 -13.30
CA ARG A 402 13.38 22.14 -13.29
C ARG A 402 13.98 22.32 -11.89
N PHE A 403 13.44 23.24 -11.08
CA PHE A 403 13.94 23.45 -9.71
C PHE A 403 13.77 22.23 -8.80
N ARG A 404 12.73 21.43 -9.06
CA ARG A 404 12.50 20.14 -8.38
C ARG A 404 13.48 19.06 -8.80
N GLU A 405 14.03 19.14 -10.02
CA GLU A 405 15.00 18.16 -10.55
C GLU A 405 16.42 18.38 -10.04
N GLU A 406 16.85 19.63 -9.81
CA GLU A 406 18.28 19.97 -9.64
C GLU A 406 18.77 20.10 -8.17
N THR A 407 17.91 20.24 -7.15
CA THR A 407 18.36 20.69 -5.80
C THR A 407 18.53 19.59 -4.74
N PHE A 408 17.65 18.58 -4.67
CA PHE A 408 17.67 17.53 -3.63
C PHE A 408 17.41 16.15 -4.23
N THR A 409 18.48 15.47 -4.66
CA THR A 409 18.42 14.09 -5.16
C THR A 409 18.44 13.08 -4.01
N ARG A 410 17.94 11.87 -4.26
CA ARG A 410 17.91 10.79 -3.27
C ARG A 410 19.31 10.51 -2.72
N GLU A 411 20.29 10.43 -3.61
CA GLU A 411 21.68 10.14 -3.32
C GLU A 411 22.32 11.28 -2.51
N SER A 412 22.00 12.54 -2.83
CA SER A 412 22.50 13.68 -2.06
C SER A 412 21.99 13.68 -0.62
N ILE A 413 20.71 13.37 -0.40
CA ILE A 413 20.13 13.31 0.95
C ILE A 413 20.73 12.13 1.74
N GLU A 414 20.93 10.99 1.08
CA GLU A 414 21.59 9.82 1.68
C GLU A 414 23.03 10.15 2.09
N GLN A 415 23.80 10.83 1.22
CA GLN A 415 25.14 11.31 1.53
C GLN A 415 25.14 12.26 2.71
N VAL A 416 24.16 13.18 2.82
CA VAL A 416 24.01 14.08 3.97
C VAL A 416 23.78 13.29 5.25
N ILE A 417 22.88 12.30 5.24
CA ILE A 417 22.61 11.45 6.41
C ILE A 417 23.88 10.68 6.82
N ASN A 418 24.59 10.12 5.85
CA ASN A 418 25.82 9.34 6.07
C ASN A 418 27.05 10.20 6.39
N ALA A 419 27.06 11.50 6.06
CA ALA A 419 28.17 12.42 6.33
C ALA A 419 28.20 12.94 7.78
N HIS A 420 27.12 12.72 8.55
CA HIS A 420 27.05 13.01 9.98
C HIS A 420 26.84 11.75 10.86
N PRO A 421 27.63 10.66 10.70
CA PRO A 421 27.32 9.36 11.32
C PRO A 421 27.83 9.20 12.77
N ASP A 422 28.64 10.13 13.30
CA ASP A 422 29.49 9.79 14.44
C ASP A 422 28.85 9.99 15.83
N LEU A 423 28.54 8.86 16.50
CA LEU A 423 29.18 8.35 17.73
C LEU A 423 28.32 7.26 18.45
N VAL A 424 28.20 6.06 17.88
CA VAL A 424 27.66 4.90 18.63
C VAL A 424 28.77 4.00 19.20
N GLY A 425 30.03 4.14 18.75
CA GLY A 425 31.11 3.23 19.11
C GLY A 425 31.58 3.31 20.58
N ASP A 426 31.87 4.50 21.10
CA ASP A 426 32.65 4.64 22.35
C ASP A 426 31.86 5.13 23.57
N LEU A 427 30.57 5.42 23.41
CA LEU A 427 29.72 5.89 24.52
C LEU A 427 29.02 4.76 25.27
N ILE A 428 29.29 3.51 24.92
CA ILE A 428 28.90 2.38 25.77
C ILE A 428 29.87 2.26 26.97
N TYR A 429 31.11 2.79 26.92
CA TYR A 429 32.08 2.64 28.04
C TYR A 429 33.14 3.76 28.26
N SER A 430 33.07 4.95 27.63
CA SER A 430 34.03 6.04 27.95
C SER A 430 33.44 7.11 28.88
N SER A 431 34.07 7.29 30.04
CA SER A 431 33.75 8.29 31.06
C SER A 431 34.47 9.62 30.82
N THR A 432 34.70 10.02 29.56
CA THR A 432 35.43 11.25 29.23
C THR A 432 34.51 12.41 28.84
N PRO A 433 34.72 13.64 29.37
CA PRO A 433 33.73 14.72 29.29
C PRO A 433 33.66 15.47 27.95
N ASP A 434 34.39 15.04 26.91
CA ASP A 434 34.52 15.80 25.66
C ASP A 434 33.64 15.27 24.51
N SER A 435 32.38 14.96 24.84
CA SER A 435 31.37 14.39 23.91
C SER A 435 30.64 15.46 23.09
N SER A 436 31.34 16.49 22.63
CA SER A 436 30.76 17.72 22.05
C SER A 436 30.31 17.60 20.57
N ARG A 437 30.31 16.39 19.98
CA ARG A 437 29.85 16.11 18.61
C ARG A 437 28.77 15.04 18.66
N ILE A 438 27.50 15.43 18.79
CA ILE A 438 26.39 14.49 19.06
C ILE A 438 25.59 14.20 17.79
N LEU A 439 25.44 12.89 17.53
CA LEU A 439 24.53 12.18 16.62
C LEU A 439 23.17 12.83 16.36
N GLN A 440 23.00 13.44 15.19
CA GLN A 440 21.78 14.17 14.84
C GLN A 440 20.59 13.23 14.59
N ILE A 441 20.77 12.14 13.83
CA ILE A 441 19.73 11.13 13.58
C ILE A 441 19.25 10.48 14.87
N ARG A 442 20.16 10.18 15.81
CA ARG A 442 19.81 9.58 17.10
C ARG A 442 18.97 10.53 17.94
N LEU A 443 19.33 11.81 18.03
CA LEU A 443 18.53 12.79 18.76
C LEU A 443 17.15 13.01 18.12
N LEU A 444 17.10 13.06 16.79
CA LEU A 444 15.84 13.12 16.04
C LEU A 444 14.98 11.87 16.27
N TYR A 445 15.58 10.67 16.31
CA TYR A 445 14.89 9.44 16.67
C TYR A 445 14.40 9.47 18.13
N VAL A 446 15.20 9.94 19.07
CA VAL A 446 14.80 10.08 20.49
C VAL A 446 13.59 11.01 20.60
N ASN A 447 13.60 12.18 19.94
CA ASN A 447 12.47 13.10 19.89
C ASN A 447 11.20 12.44 19.30
N PHE A 448 11.34 11.68 18.20
CA PHE A 448 10.25 10.88 17.62
C PHE A 448 9.72 9.83 18.61
N ALA A 449 10.62 9.07 19.24
CA ALA A 449 10.27 7.98 20.14
C ALA A 449 9.61 8.49 21.42
N MET A 450 10.08 9.60 22.00
CA MET A 450 9.44 10.20 23.18
C MET A 450 7.98 10.58 22.95
N THR A 451 7.61 10.85 21.70
CA THR A 451 6.24 11.19 21.32
C THR A 451 5.42 9.95 20.96
N HIS A 452 5.98 8.99 20.23
CA HIS A 452 5.21 7.90 19.62
C HIS A 452 5.43 6.51 20.23
N TYR A 453 6.38 6.37 21.15
CA TYR A 453 6.59 5.11 21.86
C TYR A 453 5.43 4.92 22.85
N PRO A 454 4.62 3.85 22.72
CA PRO A 454 3.49 3.64 23.62
C PRO A 454 4.00 3.49 25.06
N ALA A 455 3.40 4.24 25.99
CA ALA A 455 3.64 4.03 27.41
C ALA A 455 3.28 2.58 27.75
N SER A 456 4.10 1.94 28.59
CA SER A 456 3.77 0.61 29.11
C SER A 456 2.56 0.73 30.04
N ASP A 457 1.35 0.72 29.47
CA ASP A 457 0.15 0.54 30.27
C ASP A 457 0.25 -0.82 30.98
N ASN A 458 -0.38 -0.88 32.15
CA ASN A 458 -0.33 -1.92 33.19
C ASN A 458 -0.62 -3.39 32.74
N ALA A 459 -0.65 -3.69 31.45
CA ALA A 459 -0.72 -5.03 30.86
C ALA A 459 0.66 -5.60 30.44
N SER A 460 1.76 -4.93 30.77
CA SER A 460 3.11 -5.46 30.54
C SER A 460 3.90 -5.64 31.83
N GLU A 461 3.79 -6.82 32.43
CA GLU A 461 4.86 -7.43 33.25
C GLU A 461 6.14 -7.72 32.40
N LEU A 462 6.35 -7.00 31.31
CA LEU A 462 7.49 -7.15 30.41
C LEU A 462 8.62 -6.29 30.95
N MET A 463 9.81 -6.89 31.12
CA MET A 463 11.01 -6.11 31.41
C MET A 463 11.19 -5.00 30.36
N PRO A 464 11.58 -3.78 30.76
CA PRO A 464 11.76 -2.68 29.83
C PRO A 464 12.77 -3.04 28.74
N THR A 465 12.44 -2.74 27.48
CA THR A 465 13.32 -3.01 26.34
C THR A 465 14.60 -2.17 26.42
N LEU A 466 15.69 -2.63 25.80
CA LEU A 466 16.95 -1.88 25.76
C LEU A 466 16.77 -0.48 25.15
N SER A 467 15.95 -0.35 24.11
CA SER A 467 15.61 0.96 23.55
C SER A 467 14.91 1.86 24.56
N TYR A 468 13.93 1.33 25.30
CA TYR A 468 13.23 2.10 26.32
C TYR A 468 14.16 2.54 27.46
N GLN A 469 15.05 1.65 27.93
CA GLN A 469 16.08 2.02 28.91
C GLN A 469 17.01 3.12 28.38
N ARG A 470 17.42 3.04 27.11
CA ARG A 470 18.24 4.08 26.46
C ARG A 470 17.50 5.42 26.38
N LEU A 471 16.20 5.41 26.06
CA LEU A 471 15.38 6.63 26.02
C LEU A 471 15.32 7.35 27.37
N GLN A 472 15.34 6.61 28.49
CA GLN A 472 15.37 7.21 29.83
C GLN A 472 16.73 7.85 30.21
N THR A 473 17.83 7.41 29.60
CA THR A 473 19.18 7.92 29.90
C THR A 473 19.56 9.17 29.11
N VAL A 474 18.93 9.43 27.97
CA VAL A 474 19.19 10.60 27.13
C VAL A 474 18.23 11.71 27.54
N GLN A 475 18.72 12.89 27.91
CA GLN A 475 17.83 14.03 28.15
C GLN A 475 17.08 14.38 26.86
N PRO A 476 15.73 14.39 26.87
CA PRO A 476 14.96 14.76 25.70
C PRO A 476 15.11 16.25 25.44
N LEU A 477 15.48 16.60 24.21
CA LEU A 477 15.47 17.99 23.75
C LEU A 477 14.09 18.31 23.17
N SER A 478 13.58 19.49 23.49
CA SER A 478 12.42 20.06 22.79
C SER A 478 12.74 20.32 21.31
N ASP A 479 11.70 20.52 20.49
CA ASP A 479 11.87 20.81 19.07
C ASP A 479 12.75 22.05 18.82
N GLU A 480 12.61 23.08 19.66
CA GLU A 480 13.39 24.32 19.58
C GLU A 480 14.87 24.09 19.93
N GLU A 481 15.14 23.37 21.02
CA GLU A 481 16.50 23.03 21.42
C GLU A 481 17.20 22.12 20.41
N LEU A 482 16.44 21.17 19.83
CA LEU A 482 16.94 20.27 18.81
C LEU A 482 17.26 21.03 17.52
N TYR A 483 16.37 21.94 17.08
CA TYR A 483 16.63 22.84 15.96
C TYR A 483 17.90 23.67 16.17
N ASP A 484 18.02 24.29 17.33
CA ASP A 484 19.16 25.16 17.65
C ASP A 484 20.47 24.38 17.66
N LYS A 485 20.44 23.13 18.14
CA LYS A 485 21.58 22.23 18.12
C LYS A 485 21.97 21.81 16.70
N ILE A 486 21.01 21.43 15.86
CA ILE A 486 21.24 21.09 14.44
C ILE A 486 21.85 22.29 13.72
N ARG A 487 21.24 23.48 13.84
CA ARG A 487 21.71 24.73 13.22
C ARG A 487 23.14 25.12 13.62
N ARG A 488 23.53 24.93 14.89
CA ARG A 488 24.88 25.22 15.38
C ARG A 488 25.91 24.19 14.91
N THR A 489 25.48 22.96 14.61
CA THR A 489 26.36 21.85 14.25
C THR A 489 26.57 21.76 12.74
N ILE A 490 25.58 22.12 11.93
CA ILE A 490 25.62 22.05 10.47
C ILE A 490 25.84 23.44 9.86
N PRO A 491 27.05 23.75 9.34
CA PRO A 491 27.32 25.03 8.70
C PRO A 491 26.73 25.10 7.27
N ASN A 492 26.55 23.96 6.60
CA ASN A 492 26.02 23.89 5.24
C ASN A 492 24.49 24.02 5.25
N LYS A 493 23.96 25.06 4.60
CA LYS A 493 22.51 25.30 4.52
C LYS A 493 21.74 24.17 3.84
N HIS A 494 22.33 23.50 2.85
CA HIS A 494 21.68 22.39 2.14
C HIS A 494 21.53 21.17 3.04
N GLU A 495 22.58 20.81 3.78
CA GLU A 495 22.53 19.75 4.79
C GLU A 495 21.54 20.10 5.91
N LEU A 496 21.53 21.35 6.37
CA LEU A 496 20.62 21.82 7.41
C LEU A 496 19.15 21.60 6.99
N GLN A 497 18.79 21.91 5.74
CA GLN A 497 17.44 21.70 5.22
C GLN A 497 17.00 20.22 5.24
N VAL A 498 17.94 19.29 5.05
CA VAL A 498 17.65 17.86 5.19
C VAL A 498 17.27 17.54 6.63
N PHE A 499 18.04 17.95 7.64
CA PHE A 499 17.70 17.65 9.03
C PHE A 499 16.50 18.46 9.56
N GLU A 500 16.26 19.67 9.04
CA GLU A 500 15.02 20.42 9.28
C GLU A 500 13.80 19.61 8.80
N SER A 501 13.90 18.92 7.65
CA SER A 501 12.81 18.08 7.15
C SER A 501 12.49 16.90 8.08
N PHE A 502 13.48 16.36 8.80
CA PHE A 502 13.27 15.31 9.81
C PHE A 502 12.55 15.84 11.04
N LEU A 503 12.90 17.06 11.48
CA LEU A 503 12.19 17.71 12.58
C LEU A 503 10.74 18.02 12.20
N ILE A 504 10.51 18.47 10.96
CA ILE A 504 9.17 18.64 10.39
C ILE A 504 8.43 17.30 10.40
N PHE A 505 9.07 16.21 9.97
CA PHE A 505 8.47 14.88 9.97
C PHE A 505 8.00 14.50 11.38
N ASN A 506 8.87 14.59 12.39
CA ASN A 506 8.53 14.25 13.78
C ASN A 506 7.34 15.05 14.30
N LYS A 507 7.39 16.39 14.15
CA LYS A 507 6.39 17.31 14.69
C LYS A 507 4.98 17.06 14.13
N HIS A 508 4.89 16.56 12.90
CA HIS A 508 3.61 16.43 12.20
C HIS A 508 3.04 15.02 12.22
N ILE A 509 3.72 14.00 12.76
CA ILE A 509 3.15 12.66 12.92
C ILE A 509 2.11 12.70 14.04
N LEU A 510 0.89 12.26 13.73
CA LEU A 510 -0.22 12.15 14.69
C LEU A 510 -0.43 10.71 15.16
N LYS A 511 -0.22 9.73 14.26
CA LYS A 511 -0.26 8.28 14.53
C LYS A 511 0.77 7.56 13.68
N THR A 512 1.33 6.47 14.20
CA THR A 512 2.19 5.58 13.43
C THR A 512 2.15 4.16 13.93
N ASN A 513 2.19 3.17 13.03
CA ASN A 513 2.31 1.77 13.39
C ASN A 513 3.76 1.32 13.64
N PHE A 514 4.74 2.24 13.67
CA PHE A 514 6.18 1.95 13.77
C PHE A 514 6.51 0.91 14.87
N TYR A 515 5.91 1.04 16.05
CA TYR A 515 6.16 0.16 17.20
C TYR A 515 5.26 -1.08 17.25
N GLN A 516 4.33 -1.27 16.30
CA GLN A 516 3.46 -2.44 16.29
C GLN A 516 4.25 -3.72 15.97
N PRO A 517 3.99 -4.83 16.68
CA PRO A 517 4.74 -6.08 16.49
C PRO A 517 4.37 -6.79 15.19
N THR A 518 3.10 -6.80 14.79
CA THR A 518 2.65 -7.47 13.56
C THR A 518 2.26 -6.43 12.51
N LYS A 519 3.17 -6.15 11.57
CA LYS A 519 2.96 -5.18 10.48
C LYS A 519 3.71 -5.63 9.22
N VAL A 520 3.20 -5.22 8.05
CA VAL A 520 3.76 -5.56 6.72
C VAL A 520 4.35 -4.36 5.98
N ALA A 521 4.03 -3.15 6.44
CA ALA A 521 4.55 -1.89 5.96
C ALA A 521 4.40 -0.85 7.08
N LEU A 522 5.16 0.24 6.99
CA LEU A 522 5.09 1.36 7.92
C LEU A 522 4.06 2.37 7.44
N SER A 523 3.26 2.90 8.35
CA SER A 523 2.27 3.93 8.07
C SER A 523 2.34 5.07 9.07
N PHE A 524 2.16 6.28 8.57
CA PHE A 524 2.19 7.53 9.33
C PHE A 524 0.98 8.38 8.94
N ARG A 525 0.16 8.78 9.91
CA ARG A 525 -0.88 9.80 9.76
C ARG A 525 -0.24 11.16 10.07
N LEU A 526 -0.15 12.07 9.10
CA LEU A 526 0.52 13.36 9.27
C LEU A 526 -0.43 14.57 9.24
N ALA A 527 -0.18 15.58 10.06
CA ALA A 527 -0.76 16.91 9.94
C ALA A 527 -0.09 17.64 8.75
N PRO A 528 -0.84 18.14 7.75
CA PRO A 528 -0.27 18.68 6.51
C PRO A 528 0.20 20.15 6.61
N ASP A 529 0.25 20.72 7.82
CA ASP A 529 0.56 22.12 8.12
C ASP A 529 1.93 22.60 7.59
N PHE A 530 2.86 21.69 7.35
CA PHE A 530 4.19 22.00 6.81
C PHE A 530 4.21 22.24 5.30
N LEU A 531 3.13 21.92 4.58
CA LEU A 531 3.08 22.05 3.13
C LEU A 531 3.06 23.54 2.72
N PRO A 532 3.94 23.97 1.78
CA PRO A 532 4.00 25.37 1.38
C PRO A 532 2.77 25.76 0.54
N GLU A 533 2.03 26.79 0.96
CA GLU A 533 0.81 27.28 0.30
C GLU A 533 1.03 27.68 -1.17
N VAL A 534 2.25 28.13 -1.51
CA VAL A 534 2.59 28.47 -2.90
C VAL A 534 2.49 27.28 -3.85
N GLU A 535 2.86 26.08 -3.36
CA GLU A 535 2.81 24.84 -4.15
C GLU A 535 1.48 24.12 -3.99
N TYR A 536 0.94 24.15 -2.77
CA TYR A 536 -0.26 23.43 -2.36
C TYR A 536 -1.28 24.44 -1.80
N PRO A 537 -1.92 25.24 -2.67
CA PRO A 537 -2.78 26.37 -2.26
C PRO A 537 -4.03 25.93 -1.51
N ARG A 538 -4.43 24.66 -1.66
CA ARG A 538 -5.48 24.06 -0.85
C ARG A 538 -4.82 23.12 0.14
N LYS A 539 -4.84 23.49 1.40
CA LYS A 539 -4.31 22.64 2.46
C LYS A 539 -5.15 21.37 2.59
N PRO A 540 -4.55 20.17 2.52
CA PRO A 540 -5.26 18.94 2.85
C PRO A 540 -5.78 18.95 4.30
N PHE A 541 -6.81 18.17 4.58
CA PHE A 541 -7.25 17.92 5.97
C PHE A 541 -6.35 16.87 6.64
N GLY A 542 -5.94 15.86 5.88
CA GLY A 542 -5.08 14.81 6.40
C GLY A 542 -4.34 14.07 5.31
N MET A 543 -3.16 13.58 5.67
CA MET A 543 -2.37 12.70 4.82
C MET A 543 -1.94 11.45 5.57
N PHE A 544 -1.84 10.36 4.84
CA PHE A 544 -1.22 9.11 5.24
C PHE A 544 -0.02 8.86 4.34
N PHE A 545 1.10 8.52 4.94
CA PHE A 545 2.34 8.19 4.27
C PHE A 545 2.70 6.74 4.60
N ILE A 546 2.79 5.90 3.56
CA ILE A 546 2.99 4.46 3.69
C ILE A 546 4.29 4.08 2.99
N ILE A 547 5.14 3.33 3.69
CA ILE A 547 6.41 2.82 3.18
C ILE A 547 6.43 1.30 3.37
N GLY A 548 6.50 0.56 2.27
CA GLY A 548 6.81 -0.87 2.28
C GLY A 548 8.11 -1.15 1.54
N ASN A 549 8.66 -2.36 1.73
CA ASN A 549 9.85 -2.81 0.99
C ASN A 549 9.71 -2.65 -0.53
N GLU A 550 8.53 -2.96 -1.05
CA GLU A 550 8.26 -3.09 -2.48
C GLU A 550 7.48 -1.91 -3.07
N PHE A 551 7.12 -0.90 -2.26
CA PHE A 551 6.33 0.23 -2.73
C PHE A 551 6.40 1.45 -1.82
N ARG A 552 6.01 2.60 -2.38
CA ARG A 552 5.74 3.84 -1.65
C ARG A 552 4.31 4.24 -1.88
N GLY A 553 3.64 4.79 -0.87
CA GLY A 553 2.25 5.20 -1.03
C GLY A 553 1.89 6.43 -0.24
N PHE A 554 0.89 7.15 -0.77
CA PHE A 554 0.25 8.27 -0.09
C PHE A 554 -1.27 8.07 -0.08
N HIS A 555 -1.93 8.63 0.92
CA HIS A 555 -3.37 8.86 0.92
C HIS A 555 -3.63 10.30 1.37
N ILE A 556 -4.24 11.13 0.53
CA ILE A 556 -4.55 12.52 0.86
C ILE A 556 -6.05 12.69 0.90
N ARG A 557 -6.56 13.42 1.90
CA ARG A 557 -7.96 13.82 2.00
C ARG A 557 -8.10 15.31 2.33
N PHE A 558 -9.13 15.94 1.78
CA PHE A 558 -9.42 17.38 1.93
C PHE A 558 -10.51 17.72 2.96
N ARG A 559 -11.19 16.71 3.51
CA ARG A 559 -12.14 16.83 4.61
C ARG A 559 -11.99 15.65 5.58
N ASP A 560 -12.61 15.74 6.75
CA ASP A 560 -12.68 14.63 7.71
C ASP A 560 -13.44 13.44 7.13
N VAL A 561 -14.65 13.70 6.65
CA VAL A 561 -15.46 12.77 5.86
C VAL A 561 -15.05 12.93 4.40
N ALA A 562 -14.26 11.99 3.87
CA ALA A 562 -13.73 12.09 2.51
C ALA A 562 -13.59 10.71 1.83
N ARG A 563 -13.68 10.72 0.50
CA ARG A 563 -13.61 9.50 -0.32
C ARG A 563 -12.82 9.71 -1.59
N GLY A 564 -12.08 8.68 -1.98
CA GLY A 564 -11.70 8.52 -3.38
C GLY A 564 -10.84 7.30 -3.67
N GLY A 565 -10.51 7.17 -4.95
CA GLY A 565 -9.90 5.96 -5.51
C GLY A 565 -8.45 5.75 -5.07
N ILE A 566 -8.00 4.49 -5.06
CA ILE A 566 -6.59 4.12 -4.92
C ILE A 566 -6.04 3.77 -6.31
N ARG A 567 -4.98 4.44 -6.75
CA ARG A 567 -4.31 4.23 -8.03
C ARG A 567 -2.98 3.50 -7.85
N ILE A 568 -2.68 2.55 -8.73
CA ILE A 568 -1.33 1.99 -8.88
C ILE A 568 -0.60 2.68 -10.02
N VAL A 569 0.48 3.38 -9.69
CA VAL A 569 1.34 4.10 -10.65
C VAL A 569 2.41 3.14 -11.17
N MET A 570 2.11 2.46 -12.29
CA MET A 570 3.03 1.49 -12.89
C MET A 570 4.15 2.18 -13.67
N SER A 571 5.39 1.72 -13.47
CA SER A 571 6.58 2.24 -14.15
C SER A 571 7.15 1.21 -15.12
N ARG A 572 7.33 1.58 -16.39
CA ARG A 572 7.79 0.65 -17.45
C ARG A 572 9.30 0.39 -17.42
N ASN A 573 10.08 1.35 -16.92
CA ASN A 573 11.54 1.30 -16.84
C ASN A 573 12.07 2.16 -15.67
N LYS A 574 13.39 2.13 -15.45
CA LYS A 574 14.08 2.83 -14.34
C LYS A 574 13.93 4.34 -14.42
N GLU A 575 13.93 4.89 -15.63
CA GLU A 575 13.81 6.33 -15.88
C GLU A 575 12.40 6.81 -15.47
N THR A 576 11.37 6.12 -15.93
CA THR A 576 9.96 6.41 -15.59
C THR A 576 9.72 6.23 -14.08
N TYR A 577 10.29 5.17 -13.48
CA TYR A 577 10.20 4.94 -12.04
C TYR A 577 10.81 6.10 -11.24
N SER A 578 11.98 6.59 -11.65
CA SER A 578 12.66 7.70 -10.99
C SER A 578 11.86 9.01 -11.09
N ILE A 579 11.17 9.25 -12.21
CA ILE A 579 10.26 10.39 -12.37
C ILE A 579 9.04 10.25 -11.44
N ASN A 580 8.35 9.11 -11.52
CA ASN A 580 7.16 8.83 -10.71
C ASN A 580 7.47 8.90 -9.21
N GLN A 581 8.63 8.39 -8.79
CA GLN A 581 9.09 8.44 -7.40
C GLN A 581 9.22 9.88 -6.88
N ARG A 582 9.60 10.86 -7.72
CA ARG A 582 9.68 12.28 -7.33
C ARG A 582 8.32 12.96 -7.31
N MET A 583 7.44 12.60 -8.24
CA MET A 583 6.14 13.25 -8.47
C MET A 583 4.97 12.57 -7.74
N LEU A 584 5.19 11.45 -7.05
CA LEU A 584 4.13 10.62 -6.46
C LEU A 584 3.18 11.40 -5.54
N PHE A 585 3.72 12.27 -4.68
CA PHE A 585 2.91 13.11 -3.79
C PHE A 585 2.10 14.14 -4.58
N ASP A 586 2.70 14.81 -5.55
CA ASP A 586 2.01 15.82 -6.37
C ASP A 586 0.88 15.20 -7.19
N GLU A 587 1.12 14.03 -7.78
CA GLU A 587 0.09 13.27 -8.47
C GLU A 587 -1.08 12.96 -7.52
N ASN A 588 -0.78 12.45 -6.32
CA ASN A 588 -1.80 12.15 -5.33
C ASN A 588 -2.60 13.39 -4.90
N TYR A 589 -1.91 14.50 -4.62
CA TYR A 589 -2.50 15.77 -4.23
C TYR A 589 -3.43 16.32 -5.32
N ASN A 590 -2.96 16.35 -6.57
CA ASN A 590 -3.73 16.87 -7.70
C ASN A 590 -4.99 16.04 -7.98
N LEU A 591 -4.89 14.72 -7.89
CA LEU A 591 -6.03 13.81 -8.01
C LEU A 591 -7.03 14.00 -6.87
N ALA A 592 -6.57 14.09 -5.62
CA ALA A 592 -7.43 14.31 -4.45
C ALA A 592 -8.11 15.69 -4.49
N SER A 593 -7.40 16.73 -4.92
CA SER A 593 -7.92 18.10 -5.05
C SER A 593 -9.00 18.18 -6.13
N THR A 594 -8.75 17.55 -7.28
CA THR A 594 -9.74 17.43 -8.37
C THR A 594 -10.97 16.64 -7.92
N GLN A 595 -10.77 15.57 -7.16
CA GLN A 595 -11.87 14.79 -6.57
C GLN A 595 -12.74 15.65 -5.64
N SER A 596 -12.14 16.59 -4.89
CA SER A 596 -12.89 17.49 -4.00
C SER A 596 -13.78 18.47 -4.77
N LEU A 597 -13.37 18.90 -5.96
CA LEU A 597 -14.22 19.70 -6.84
C LEU A 597 -15.40 18.89 -7.40
N LYS A 598 -15.22 17.58 -7.57
CA LYS A 598 -16.25 16.68 -8.09
C LYS A 598 -17.30 16.29 -7.03
N ASN A 599 -16.90 16.18 -5.77
CA ASN A 599 -17.75 15.71 -4.68
C ASN A 599 -18.64 16.78 -4.02
N LYS A 600 -18.84 17.94 -4.65
CA LYS A 600 -19.57 19.10 -4.08
C LYS A 600 -21.04 18.88 -3.69
N ASP A 601 -21.65 17.75 -4.08
CA ASP A 601 -23.08 17.43 -3.85
C ASP A 601 -23.31 16.28 -2.87
N ILE A 602 -22.22 15.76 -2.29
CA ILE A 602 -22.25 14.58 -1.43
C ILE A 602 -21.54 14.89 -0.11
N PRO A 603 -21.82 14.13 0.96
CA PRO A 603 -21.17 14.35 2.25
C PRO A 603 -19.65 14.24 2.21
N GLU A 604 -19.10 13.38 1.35
CA GLU A 604 -17.66 13.12 1.35
C GLU A 604 -16.86 14.15 0.55
N GLY A 605 -15.92 14.86 1.18
CA GLY A 605 -14.88 15.61 0.48
C GLY A 605 -13.96 14.73 -0.40
N GLY A 606 -13.05 15.38 -1.14
CA GLY A 606 -12.13 14.65 -2.02
C GLY A 606 -11.00 13.94 -1.26
N ALA A 607 -10.76 12.68 -1.60
CA ALA A 607 -9.55 11.96 -1.20
C ALA A 607 -8.96 11.16 -2.37
N LYS A 608 -7.71 10.71 -2.23
CA LYS A 608 -7.07 9.80 -3.20
C LYS A 608 -5.95 9.02 -2.55
N GLY A 609 -5.78 7.76 -2.94
CA GLY A 609 -4.57 6.98 -2.68
C GLY A 609 -3.72 6.80 -3.94
N THR A 610 -2.40 6.82 -3.80
CA THR A 610 -1.47 6.36 -4.86
C THR A 610 -0.48 5.38 -4.28
N ILE A 611 -0.14 4.36 -5.07
CA ILE A 611 0.84 3.33 -4.76
C ILE A 611 1.81 3.30 -5.93
N LEU A 612 3.10 3.47 -5.64
CA LEU A 612 4.18 3.30 -6.61
C LEU A 612 4.94 2.01 -6.27
N PRO A 613 4.67 0.89 -6.97
CA PRO A 613 5.44 -0.33 -6.84
C PRO A 613 6.87 -0.12 -7.35
N SER A 614 7.84 -0.72 -6.65
CA SER A 614 9.20 -0.93 -7.14
C SER A 614 9.16 -1.78 -8.42
N ILE A 615 10.18 -1.63 -9.27
CA ILE A 615 10.26 -2.39 -10.53
C ILE A 615 10.30 -3.90 -10.22
N GLY A 616 9.42 -4.66 -10.85
CA GLY A 616 9.27 -6.11 -10.62
C GLY A 616 8.39 -6.49 -9.44
N ALA A 617 7.94 -5.53 -8.61
CA ALA A 617 7.03 -5.80 -7.51
C ALA A 617 5.62 -6.16 -8.02
N THR A 618 4.94 -7.04 -7.31
CA THR A 618 3.56 -7.44 -7.64
C THR A 618 2.57 -6.33 -7.23
N PRO A 619 1.79 -5.73 -8.16
CA PRO A 619 0.87 -4.63 -7.85
C PRO A 619 -0.15 -4.96 -6.76
N ARG A 620 -0.80 -6.12 -6.88
CA ARG A 620 -1.79 -6.60 -5.91
C ARG A 620 -1.24 -6.66 -4.50
N ARG A 621 0.00 -7.12 -4.36
CA ARG A 621 0.63 -7.28 -3.06
C ARG A 621 1.02 -5.94 -2.42
N CYS A 622 1.43 -4.98 -3.24
CA CYS A 622 1.64 -3.61 -2.80
C CYS A 622 0.34 -2.99 -2.29
N PHE A 623 -0.77 -3.22 -3.00
CA PHE A 623 -2.11 -2.81 -2.55
C PHE A 623 -2.52 -3.46 -1.22
N GLU A 624 -2.35 -4.77 -1.09
CA GLU A 624 -2.69 -5.50 0.14
C GLU A 624 -1.90 -4.97 1.35
N LYS A 625 -0.59 -4.75 1.19
CA LYS A 625 0.27 -4.18 2.23
C LYS A 625 -0.09 -2.71 2.55
N TYR A 626 -0.42 -1.92 1.54
CA TYR A 626 -0.87 -0.53 1.71
C TYR A 626 -2.13 -0.47 2.57
N VAL A 627 -3.14 -1.28 2.24
CA VAL A 627 -4.41 -1.31 2.98
C VAL A 627 -4.19 -1.83 4.40
N ASP A 628 -3.44 -2.92 4.59
CA ASP A 628 -3.16 -3.47 5.93
C ASP A 628 -2.50 -2.45 6.85
N ALA A 629 -1.49 -1.73 6.34
CA ALA A 629 -0.79 -0.70 7.10
C ALA A 629 -1.65 0.55 7.38
N VAL A 630 -2.60 0.90 6.52
CA VAL A 630 -3.56 1.97 6.83
C VAL A 630 -4.57 1.51 7.88
N VAL A 631 -5.10 0.29 7.77
CA VAL A 631 -6.03 -0.30 8.76
C VAL A 631 -5.40 -0.32 10.15
N ASP A 632 -4.08 -0.55 10.25
CA ASP A 632 -3.36 -0.43 11.52
C ASP A 632 -3.58 0.91 12.26
N LEU A 633 -3.78 2.02 11.55
CA LEU A 633 -3.98 3.34 12.14
C LEU A 633 -5.45 3.66 12.45
N LEU A 634 -6.38 2.82 11.96
CA LEU A 634 -7.82 3.03 12.08
C LEU A 634 -8.46 2.14 13.15
N ILE A 635 -7.97 0.90 13.33
CA ILE A 635 -8.50 -0.02 14.35
C ILE A 635 -7.85 0.24 15.71
N PRO A 636 -8.62 0.20 16.81
CA PRO A 636 -8.06 0.30 18.16
C PRO A 636 -7.21 -0.93 18.48
N GLY A 637 -6.09 -0.73 19.17
CA GLY A 637 -5.29 -1.82 19.69
C GLY A 637 -5.82 -2.34 21.02
N GLN A 638 -6.15 -3.63 21.06
CA GLN A 638 -6.74 -4.30 22.21
C GLN A 638 -6.06 -5.65 22.54
N SER A 639 -5.08 -6.07 21.74
CA SER A 639 -4.50 -7.42 21.81
C SER A 639 -2.98 -7.34 22.01
N PRO A 640 -2.46 -7.51 23.25
CA PRO A 640 -1.02 -7.45 23.52
C PRO A 640 -0.22 -8.40 22.62
N GLY A 641 0.92 -7.94 22.08
CA GLY A 641 1.77 -8.72 21.18
C GLY A 641 1.19 -8.98 19.78
N ILE A 642 -0.04 -8.52 19.50
CA ILE A 642 -0.70 -8.65 18.20
C ILE A 642 -1.02 -7.25 17.67
N LYS A 643 -1.94 -6.55 18.34
CA LYS A 643 -2.34 -5.18 18.04
C LYS A 643 -2.31 -4.38 19.34
N GLU A 644 -1.17 -3.76 19.59
CA GLU A 644 -0.95 -2.93 20.78
C GLU A 644 -1.62 -1.56 20.59
N THR A 645 -1.93 -0.88 21.69
CA THR A 645 -2.46 0.48 21.64
C THR A 645 -1.44 1.43 21.01
N LEU A 646 -1.91 2.27 20.09
CA LEU A 646 -1.10 3.30 19.45
C LEU A 646 -1.15 4.58 20.25
N VAL A 647 -0.06 5.37 20.21
CA VAL A 647 -0.16 6.78 20.59
C VAL A 647 -0.98 7.50 19.53
N ASP A 648 -2.14 8.02 19.94
CA ASP A 648 -3.06 8.75 19.07
C ASP A 648 -3.13 10.22 19.48
N LEU A 649 -2.33 11.05 18.80
CA LEU A 649 -2.35 12.51 18.99
C LEU A 649 -3.52 13.18 18.26
N TYR A 650 -4.24 12.46 17.40
CA TYR A 650 -5.45 12.98 16.74
C TYR A 650 -6.66 12.88 17.68
N GLY A 651 -6.73 11.83 18.50
CA GLY A 651 -7.67 11.68 19.61
C GLY A 651 -9.15 11.52 19.19
N LYS A 652 -9.41 11.26 17.90
CA LYS A 652 -10.76 11.08 17.34
C LYS A 652 -10.80 9.86 16.43
N PRO A 653 -11.94 9.14 16.35
CA PRO A 653 -12.12 8.08 15.37
C PRO A 653 -11.95 8.61 13.94
N GLU A 654 -11.28 7.84 13.09
CA GLU A 654 -11.12 8.16 11.67
C GLU A 654 -11.75 7.08 10.81
N LEU A 655 -12.52 7.50 9.80
CA LEU A 655 -13.06 6.63 8.77
C LEU A 655 -12.49 7.04 7.42
N LEU A 656 -12.12 6.04 6.62
CA LEU A 656 -11.70 6.21 5.24
C LEU A 656 -12.64 5.41 4.34
N PHE A 657 -12.93 5.99 3.17
CA PHE A 657 -13.74 5.36 2.14
C PHE A 657 -12.91 5.28 0.86
N PHE A 658 -12.45 4.07 0.53
CA PHE A 658 -11.65 3.81 -0.66
C PHE A 658 -12.55 3.48 -1.84
N GLY A 659 -12.17 3.99 -3.02
CA GLY A 659 -12.76 3.55 -4.28
C GLY A 659 -11.72 2.84 -5.16
N PRO A 660 -12.18 2.20 -6.24
CA PRO A 660 -11.28 1.74 -7.28
C PRO A 660 -10.75 2.92 -8.11
N ASP A 661 -9.56 2.75 -8.66
CA ASP A 661 -9.01 3.57 -9.75
C ASP A 661 -8.15 2.65 -10.65
N GLU A 662 -7.31 3.23 -11.51
CA GLU A 662 -6.42 2.50 -12.39
C GLU A 662 -5.58 1.47 -11.60
N GLY A 663 -5.78 0.20 -11.94
CA GLY A 663 -5.04 -0.93 -11.38
C GLY A 663 -5.57 -1.49 -10.05
N THR A 664 -6.76 -1.10 -9.55
CA THR A 664 -7.27 -1.59 -8.25
C THR A 664 -8.71 -2.11 -8.22
N ALA A 665 -9.43 -2.10 -9.34
CA ALA A 665 -10.86 -2.43 -9.39
C ALA A 665 -11.20 -3.82 -8.81
N ASP A 666 -10.41 -4.85 -9.13
CA ASP A 666 -10.59 -6.24 -8.70
C ASP A 666 -10.21 -6.50 -7.23
N MET A 667 -9.65 -5.50 -6.52
CA MET A 667 -9.09 -5.67 -5.17
C MET A 667 -9.97 -5.05 -4.07
N MET A 668 -11.04 -4.33 -4.42
CA MET A 668 -11.91 -3.64 -3.45
C MET A 668 -12.64 -4.62 -2.53
N ASP A 669 -13.03 -5.78 -3.05
CA ASP A 669 -13.67 -6.86 -2.30
C ASP A 669 -12.73 -7.39 -1.20
N TRP A 670 -11.49 -7.64 -1.58
CA TRP A 670 -10.46 -8.11 -0.64
C TRP A 670 -10.24 -7.08 0.47
N ALA A 671 -10.13 -5.78 0.14
CA ALA A 671 -9.89 -4.74 1.13
C ALA A 671 -11.03 -4.62 2.16
N ALA A 672 -12.29 -4.74 1.74
CA ALA A 672 -13.44 -4.74 2.64
C ALA A 672 -13.45 -5.96 3.57
N LEU A 673 -13.24 -7.16 3.02
CA LEU A 673 -13.16 -8.39 3.81
C LEU A 673 -11.96 -8.41 4.75
N HIS A 674 -10.83 -7.85 4.32
CA HIS A 674 -9.63 -7.70 5.13
C HIS A 674 -9.86 -6.75 6.30
N ALA A 675 -10.48 -5.59 6.07
CA ALA A 675 -10.86 -4.71 7.17
C ALA A 675 -11.78 -5.44 8.18
N ARG A 676 -12.77 -6.19 7.69
CA ARG A 676 -13.67 -6.99 8.53
C ARG A 676 -12.89 -8.00 9.38
N SER A 677 -12.00 -8.79 8.78
CA SER A 677 -11.22 -9.80 9.49
C SER A 677 -10.25 -9.20 10.51
N ARG A 678 -9.80 -7.96 10.28
CA ARG A 678 -8.97 -7.16 11.20
C ARG A 678 -9.76 -6.49 12.35
N GLY A 679 -11.08 -6.71 12.44
CA GLY A 679 -11.91 -6.20 13.53
C GLY A 679 -12.70 -4.92 13.22
N ALA A 680 -12.79 -4.50 11.96
CA ALA A 680 -13.54 -3.32 11.53
C ALA A 680 -15.07 -3.55 11.41
N GLU A 681 -15.68 -4.29 12.34
CA GLU A 681 -17.07 -4.76 12.20
C GLU A 681 -18.09 -3.63 11.99
N THR A 682 -17.81 -2.43 12.53
CA THR A 682 -18.70 -1.27 12.43
C THR A 682 -18.62 -0.51 11.10
N TRP A 683 -17.54 -0.66 10.32
CA TRP A 683 -17.32 0.17 9.12
C TRP A 683 -16.75 -0.55 7.89
N TRP A 684 -16.51 -1.87 7.95
CA TRP A 684 -15.96 -2.63 6.83
C TRP A 684 -16.81 -2.56 5.55
N LYS A 685 -18.15 -2.47 5.68
CA LYS A 685 -19.11 -2.37 4.56
C LYS A 685 -18.91 -1.10 3.73
N SER A 686 -18.60 0.00 4.42
CA SER A 686 -18.36 1.32 3.84
C SER A 686 -16.89 1.56 3.49
N PHE A 687 -15.98 0.73 3.99
CA PHE A 687 -14.53 0.94 3.83
C PHE A 687 -14.10 1.03 2.38
N THR A 688 -14.70 0.22 1.51
CA THR A 688 -14.52 0.31 0.06
C THR A 688 -15.85 0.42 -0.68
N THR A 689 -15.83 1.07 -1.84
CA THR A 689 -16.95 1.15 -2.79
C THR A 689 -16.59 0.45 -4.10
N GLY A 690 -17.58 0.19 -4.97
CA GLY A 690 -17.32 -0.52 -6.23
C GLY A 690 -17.02 -2.00 -6.01
N LYS A 691 -17.58 -2.55 -4.92
CA LYS A 691 -17.50 -3.97 -4.57
C LYS A 691 -18.39 -4.80 -5.50
N SER A 692 -18.14 -6.11 -5.54
CA SER A 692 -19.04 -7.05 -6.22
C SER A 692 -20.43 -7.00 -5.60
N ALA A 693 -21.45 -6.82 -6.43
CA ALA A 693 -22.85 -6.82 -5.99
C ALA A 693 -23.25 -8.17 -5.39
N GLU A 694 -22.85 -9.26 -6.06
CA GLU A 694 -23.28 -10.61 -5.69
C GLU A 694 -22.76 -11.07 -4.33
N THR A 695 -21.51 -10.73 -4.00
CA THR A 695 -20.82 -11.25 -2.81
C THR A 695 -20.72 -10.23 -1.68
N LEU A 696 -20.73 -8.92 -1.97
CA LEU A 696 -20.47 -7.85 -1.00
C LEU A 696 -21.41 -6.65 -1.12
N GLY A 697 -22.44 -6.73 -1.97
CA GLY A 697 -23.52 -5.74 -2.04
C GLY A 697 -23.09 -4.37 -2.56
N GLY A 698 -22.02 -4.30 -3.37
CA GLY A 698 -21.66 -3.06 -4.07
C GLY A 698 -22.67 -2.71 -5.17
N VAL A 699 -22.63 -1.48 -5.68
CA VAL A 699 -23.55 -1.00 -6.71
C VAL A 699 -22.79 -0.81 -8.04
N PRO A 700 -22.89 -1.74 -9.01
CA PRO A 700 -22.12 -1.67 -10.24
C PRO A 700 -22.50 -0.44 -11.08
N HIS A 701 -21.57 0.50 -11.19
CA HIS A 701 -21.81 1.74 -11.93
C HIS A 701 -22.07 1.48 -13.41
N ASP A 702 -21.39 0.47 -13.95
CA ASP A 702 -21.48 0.08 -15.34
C ASP A 702 -22.85 -0.53 -15.68
N THR A 703 -23.30 -1.53 -14.90
CA THR A 703 -24.58 -2.21 -15.12
C THR A 703 -25.78 -1.26 -15.07
N TYR A 704 -25.73 -0.25 -14.20
CA TYR A 704 -26.82 0.71 -14.00
C TYR A 704 -26.61 2.06 -14.70
N GLY A 705 -25.52 2.20 -15.47
CA GLY A 705 -25.20 3.42 -16.22
C GLY A 705 -25.10 4.67 -15.35
N MET A 706 -24.60 4.55 -14.12
CA MET A 706 -24.66 5.64 -13.11
C MET A 706 -24.00 6.92 -13.61
N THR A 707 -22.79 6.82 -14.17
CA THR A 707 -22.05 7.99 -14.70
C THR A 707 -22.71 8.54 -15.96
N SER A 708 -23.11 7.66 -16.89
CA SER A 708 -23.77 8.09 -18.15
C SER A 708 -25.12 8.74 -17.89
N LEU A 709 -25.87 8.30 -16.89
CA LEU A 709 -27.14 8.93 -16.51
C LEU A 709 -26.97 10.41 -16.14
N SER A 710 -25.89 10.75 -15.43
CA SER A 710 -25.52 12.14 -15.12
C SER A 710 -25.20 12.93 -16.38
N ILE A 711 -24.36 12.39 -17.28
CA ILE A 711 -24.00 13.01 -18.57
C ILE A 711 -25.26 13.27 -19.41
N ARG A 712 -26.17 12.28 -19.44
CA ARG A 712 -27.43 12.35 -20.16
C ARG A 712 -28.34 13.47 -19.66
N GLN A 713 -28.37 13.79 -18.37
CA GLN A 713 -29.18 14.92 -17.89
C GLN A 713 -28.73 16.26 -18.47
N TYR A 714 -27.42 16.44 -18.70
CA TYR A 714 -26.91 17.63 -19.38
C TYR A 714 -27.32 17.67 -20.85
N VAL A 715 -27.20 16.53 -21.56
CA VAL A 715 -27.63 16.42 -22.96
C VAL A 715 -29.13 16.67 -23.10
N LEU A 716 -29.96 16.03 -22.27
CA LEU A 716 -31.41 16.23 -22.22
C LEU A 716 -31.77 17.67 -21.83
N GLY A 717 -31.00 18.28 -20.93
CA GLY A 717 -31.12 19.70 -20.58
C GLY A 717 -30.94 20.61 -21.79
N ILE A 718 -29.90 20.38 -22.61
CA ILE A 718 -29.68 21.11 -23.87
C ILE A 718 -30.87 20.93 -24.80
N TYR A 719 -31.33 19.68 -24.99
CA TYR A 719 -32.46 19.40 -25.88
C TYR A 719 -33.73 20.12 -25.45
N LYS A 720 -34.08 20.07 -24.16
CA LYS A 720 -35.25 20.74 -23.61
C LYS A 720 -35.15 22.26 -23.74
N GLN A 721 -34.00 22.82 -23.43
CA GLN A 721 -33.79 24.27 -23.40
C GLN A 721 -33.77 24.91 -24.79
N LEU A 722 -33.35 24.15 -25.81
CA LEU A 722 -33.26 24.59 -27.19
C LEU A 722 -34.38 24.05 -28.09
N GLY A 723 -35.33 23.27 -27.54
CA GLY A 723 -36.44 22.68 -28.29
C GLY A 723 -36.00 21.64 -29.33
N LEU A 724 -34.89 20.95 -29.08
CA LEU A 724 -34.33 19.95 -30.00
C LEU A 724 -34.97 18.59 -29.79
N LYS A 725 -35.17 17.86 -30.89
CA LYS A 725 -35.60 16.46 -30.87
C LYS A 725 -34.36 15.57 -30.99
N GLU A 726 -34.15 14.68 -30.03
CA GLU A 726 -32.95 13.83 -29.98
C GLU A 726 -32.71 13.06 -31.28
N LYS A 727 -33.75 12.49 -31.88
CA LYS A 727 -33.66 11.69 -33.13
C LYS A 727 -33.13 12.49 -34.33
N ASP A 728 -33.22 13.81 -34.29
CA ASP A 728 -32.77 14.70 -35.36
C ASP A 728 -31.32 15.19 -35.14
N ILE A 729 -30.72 14.89 -33.98
CA ILE A 729 -29.37 15.34 -33.60
C ILE A 729 -28.32 14.36 -34.09
N THR A 730 -27.29 14.88 -34.77
CA THR A 730 -26.09 14.10 -35.10
C THR A 730 -25.12 14.08 -33.92
N LYS A 731 -24.56 12.91 -33.60
CA LYS A 731 -23.63 12.73 -32.48
C LYS A 731 -22.32 12.06 -32.89
N VAL A 732 -21.21 12.58 -32.38
CA VAL A 732 -19.92 11.89 -32.33
C VAL A 732 -19.62 11.48 -30.88
N GLN A 733 -19.02 10.31 -30.71
CA GLN A 733 -18.62 9.79 -29.41
C GLN A 733 -17.18 9.25 -29.46
N THR A 734 -16.40 9.55 -28.43
CA THR A 734 -15.19 8.77 -28.11
C THR A 734 -15.49 7.81 -26.96
N GLY A 735 -14.81 6.67 -26.90
CA GLY A 735 -15.18 5.57 -26.01
C GLY A 735 -16.21 4.66 -26.67
N GLY A 736 -15.85 3.39 -26.81
CA GLY A 736 -16.59 2.42 -27.60
C GLY A 736 -17.74 1.74 -26.85
N PRO A 737 -18.48 0.85 -27.55
CA PRO A 737 -19.49 -0.01 -26.95
C PRO A 737 -18.93 -1.04 -25.95
N ASP A 738 -17.61 -1.20 -25.87
CA ASP A 738 -16.90 -1.98 -24.86
C ASP A 738 -16.77 -1.26 -23.52
N GLY A 739 -16.62 0.07 -23.53
CA GLY A 739 -16.40 0.87 -22.32
C GLY A 739 -17.67 1.18 -21.53
N ASP A 740 -17.52 1.44 -20.22
CA ASP A 740 -18.63 1.71 -19.30
C ASP A 740 -19.50 2.90 -19.72
N LEU A 741 -18.87 4.04 -20.01
CA LEU A 741 -19.60 5.26 -20.37
C LEU A 741 -20.14 5.15 -21.80
N GLY A 742 -19.34 4.61 -22.71
CA GLY A 742 -19.64 4.56 -24.14
C GLY A 742 -20.79 3.63 -24.48
N SER A 743 -20.81 2.43 -23.89
CA SER A 743 -21.92 1.48 -24.02
C SER A 743 -23.22 2.05 -23.45
N ASN A 744 -23.19 2.62 -22.24
CA ASN A 744 -24.37 3.17 -21.59
C ASN A 744 -24.90 4.41 -22.32
N GLU A 745 -24.02 5.25 -22.88
CA GLU A 745 -24.45 6.37 -23.74
C GLU A 745 -25.18 5.86 -25.00
N ILE A 746 -24.73 4.75 -25.60
CA ILE A 746 -25.46 4.07 -26.70
C ILE A 746 -26.79 3.50 -26.22
N LEU A 747 -26.87 2.94 -25.02
CA LEU A 747 -28.11 2.33 -24.52
C LEU A 747 -29.16 3.37 -24.07
N LEU A 748 -28.70 4.53 -23.60
CA LEU A 748 -29.57 5.59 -23.04
C LEU A 748 -30.00 6.65 -24.04
N SER A 749 -29.40 6.69 -25.24
CA SER A 749 -29.70 7.71 -26.24
C SER A 749 -30.57 7.21 -27.39
N SER A 750 -31.07 8.12 -28.22
CA SER A 750 -31.80 7.82 -29.46
C SER A 750 -31.37 8.70 -30.65
N ASP A 751 -30.22 9.35 -30.51
CA ASP A 751 -29.61 10.23 -31.51
C ASP A 751 -29.10 9.50 -32.76
N LYS A 752 -28.78 10.28 -33.79
CA LYS A 752 -28.11 9.80 -34.99
C LYS A 752 -26.59 9.80 -34.77
N THR A 753 -26.06 8.70 -34.24
CA THR A 753 -24.62 8.54 -34.02
C THR A 753 -23.89 8.38 -35.37
N VAL A 754 -23.05 9.35 -35.74
CA VAL A 754 -22.31 9.37 -37.03
C VAL A 754 -20.89 8.85 -36.92
N ALA A 755 -20.28 8.88 -35.73
CA ALA A 755 -18.97 8.27 -35.52
C ALA A 755 -18.76 7.83 -34.07
N ILE A 756 -18.07 6.70 -33.90
CA ILE A 756 -17.56 6.19 -32.63
C ILE A 756 -16.07 5.89 -32.76
N ILE A 757 -15.28 6.42 -31.83
CA ILE A 757 -13.82 6.26 -31.79
C ILE A 757 -13.45 5.54 -30.50
N ASP A 758 -12.80 4.38 -30.59
CA ASP A 758 -12.45 3.59 -29.39
C ASP A 758 -11.02 3.01 -29.44
N GLY A 759 -10.74 2.02 -28.58
CA GLY A 759 -9.44 1.35 -28.51
C GLY A 759 -9.07 0.59 -29.79
N SER A 760 -10.07 0.07 -30.50
CA SER A 760 -9.92 -0.78 -31.69
C SER A 760 -9.87 -0.01 -33.01
N GLY A 761 -10.39 1.22 -33.06
CA GLY A 761 -10.38 2.00 -34.29
C GLY A 761 -11.41 3.12 -34.37
N VAL A 762 -11.76 3.49 -35.61
CA VAL A 762 -12.72 4.53 -35.97
C VAL A 762 -13.83 3.91 -36.81
N LEU A 763 -15.05 3.96 -36.29
CA LEU A 763 -16.27 3.58 -37.00
C LEU A 763 -17.05 4.85 -37.34
N ALA A 764 -17.36 5.07 -38.61
CA ALA A 764 -18.06 6.27 -39.03
C ALA A 764 -19.03 6.00 -40.18
N ASP A 765 -20.16 6.68 -40.16
CA ASP A 765 -21.12 6.74 -41.25
C ASP A 765 -21.86 8.10 -41.22
N PRO A 766 -21.68 8.97 -42.24
CA PRO A 766 -22.40 10.25 -42.32
C PRO A 766 -23.93 10.10 -42.32
N ALA A 767 -24.44 8.98 -42.85
CA ALA A 767 -25.86 8.67 -42.86
C ALA A 767 -26.36 8.13 -41.51
N GLY A 768 -25.49 7.97 -40.51
CA GLY A 768 -25.78 7.43 -39.18
C GLY A 768 -25.52 5.92 -39.12
N LEU A 769 -24.87 5.48 -38.05
CA LEU A 769 -24.56 4.07 -37.79
C LEU A 769 -25.83 3.28 -37.44
N ASP A 770 -25.89 2.00 -37.85
CA ASP A 770 -27.00 1.11 -37.55
C ASP A 770 -27.18 0.94 -36.03
N ARG A 771 -28.37 1.33 -35.53
CA ARG A 771 -28.62 1.42 -34.09
C ARG A 771 -28.76 0.06 -33.43
N GLU A 772 -29.36 -0.91 -34.11
CA GLU A 772 -29.55 -2.26 -33.55
C GLU A 772 -28.18 -2.94 -33.38
N GLU A 773 -27.29 -2.75 -34.35
CA GLU A 773 -25.93 -3.25 -34.31
C GLU A 773 -25.11 -2.59 -33.21
N LEU A 774 -25.21 -1.26 -33.04
CA LEU A 774 -24.56 -0.58 -31.91
C LEU A 774 -25.07 -1.10 -30.55
N VAL A 775 -26.37 -1.35 -30.41
CA VAL A 775 -26.95 -1.93 -29.19
C VAL A 775 -26.45 -3.37 -28.97
N ARG A 776 -26.28 -4.16 -30.04
CA ARG A 776 -25.68 -5.50 -29.95
C ARG A 776 -24.26 -5.42 -29.40
N LEU A 777 -23.41 -4.57 -29.97
CA LEU A 777 -22.03 -4.38 -29.51
C LEU A 777 -21.99 -3.91 -28.05
N ALA A 778 -22.84 -2.94 -27.69
CA ALA A 778 -22.90 -2.38 -26.33
C ALA A 778 -23.33 -3.42 -25.29
N LYS A 779 -24.29 -4.28 -25.61
CA LYS A 779 -24.72 -5.39 -24.73
C LYS A 779 -23.68 -6.49 -24.61
N LEU A 780 -22.94 -6.77 -25.69
CA LEU A 780 -21.86 -7.76 -25.73
C LEU A 780 -20.54 -7.25 -25.16
N ARG A 781 -20.40 -5.93 -24.94
CA ARG A 781 -19.16 -5.28 -24.48
C ARG A 781 -17.96 -5.55 -25.37
N VAL A 782 -18.18 -5.40 -26.68
CA VAL A 782 -17.12 -5.55 -27.69
C VAL A 782 -16.89 -4.22 -28.40
N PRO A 783 -15.64 -3.91 -28.79
CA PRO A 783 -15.32 -2.62 -29.40
C PRO A 783 -15.80 -2.56 -30.85
N VAL A 784 -15.78 -1.37 -31.46
CA VAL A 784 -16.30 -1.13 -32.82
C VAL A 784 -15.59 -1.94 -33.92
N GLY A 785 -14.40 -2.46 -33.65
CA GLY A 785 -13.72 -3.44 -34.51
C GLY A 785 -14.54 -4.70 -34.82
N HIS A 786 -15.59 -4.98 -34.05
CA HIS A 786 -16.54 -6.09 -34.22
C HIS A 786 -17.86 -5.69 -34.91
N PHE A 787 -17.97 -4.45 -35.39
CA PHE A 787 -19.15 -3.98 -36.11
C PHE A 787 -19.32 -4.74 -37.43
N ASP A 788 -20.54 -5.20 -37.71
CA ASP A 788 -20.88 -5.84 -38.98
C ASP A 788 -20.79 -4.83 -40.14
N LYS A 789 -19.73 -4.95 -40.95
CA LYS A 789 -19.49 -4.07 -42.10
C LYS A 789 -20.63 -4.08 -43.13
N SER A 790 -21.48 -5.12 -43.17
CA SER A 790 -22.65 -5.16 -44.06
C SER A 790 -23.75 -4.15 -43.69
N LYS A 791 -23.70 -3.63 -42.46
CA LYS A 791 -24.62 -2.60 -41.92
C LYS A 791 -24.15 -1.17 -42.17
N LEU A 792 -22.96 -0.98 -42.75
CA LEU A 792 -22.48 0.33 -43.15
C LEU A 792 -23.22 0.84 -44.40
N GLY A 793 -23.54 2.12 -44.41
CA GLY A 793 -24.01 2.83 -45.59
C GLY A 793 -22.91 3.00 -46.63
N LYS A 794 -23.27 3.60 -47.77
CA LYS A 794 -22.35 3.75 -48.93
C LYS A 794 -21.09 4.55 -48.62
N GLU A 795 -21.17 5.51 -47.70
CA GLU A 795 -20.04 6.35 -47.27
C GLU A 795 -19.48 5.92 -45.90
N GLY A 796 -20.03 4.85 -45.32
CA GLY A 796 -19.61 4.34 -44.02
C GLY A 796 -18.31 3.53 -44.10
N TYR A 797 -17.52 3.58 -43.04
CA TYR A 797 -16.26 2.86 -42.94
C TYR A 797 -15.92 2.47 -41.50
N LEU A 798 -15.10 1.43 -41.38
CA LEU A 798 -14.43 1.02 -40.15
C LEU A 798 -12.93 0.90 -40.47
N VAL A 799 -12.12 1.73 -39.81
CA VAL A 799 -10.65 1.64 -39.84
C VAL A 799 -10.18 1.12 -38.49
N LYS A 800 -9.48 -0.01 -38.50
CA LYS A 800 -8.90 -0.59 -37.28
C LYS A 800 -7.48 -0.08 -37.03
N VAL A 801 -7.05 -0.09 -35.78
CA VAL A 801 -5.71 0.41 -35.38
C VAL A 801 -4.56 -0.39 -35.98
N GLU A 802 -4.79 -1.66 -36.29
CA GLU A 802 -3.84 -2.57 -36.94
C GLU A 802 -3.78 -2.46 -38.48
N GLU A 803 -4.67 -1.68 -39.10
CA GLU A 803 -4.72 -1.53 -40.55
C GLU A 803 -3.81 -0.41 -41.04
N GLN A 804 -3.20 -0.62 -42.22
CA GLN A 804 -2.33 0.34 -42.91
C GLN A 804 -2.75 0.48 -44.37
N ASP A 805 -2.49 1.66 -44.95
CA ASP A 805 -2.80 2.01 -46.34
C ASP A 805 -4.26 1.74 -46.77
N ILE A 806 -5.22 1.95 -45.86
CA ILE A 806 -6.64 1.73 -46.13
C ILE A 806 -7.22 2.89 -46.91
N LYS A 807 -7.86 2.58 -48.05
CA LYS A 807 -8.59 3.57 -48.85
C LYS A 807 -10.03 3.71 -48.35
N LEU A 808 -10.39 4.90 -47.88
CA LEU A 808 -11.75 5.24 -47.46
C LEU A 808 -12.69 5.39 -48.66
N PRO A 809 -14.03 5.33 -48.46
CA PRO A 809 -15.01 5.62 -49.52
C PRO A 809 -14.84 7.00 -50.18
N SER A 810 -14.28 7.98 -49.45
CA SER A 810 -13.93 9.31 -49.97
C SER A 810 -12.76 9.30 -50.97
N GLY A 811 -12.01 8.20 -51.06
CA GLY A 811 -10.78 8.08 -51.82
C GLY A 811 -9.51 8.44 -51.03
N GLU A 812 -9.63 8.97 -49.82
CA GLU A 812 -8.50 9.22 -48.91
C GLU A 812 -7.80 7.91 -48.53
N ILE A 813 -6.46 7.93 -48.47
CA ILE A 813 -5.66 6.80 -47.99
C ILE A 813 -5.23 7.08 -46.56
N VAL A 814 -5.60 6.18 -45.66
CA VAL A 814 -5.16 6.17 -44.26
C VAL A 814 -3.90 5.33 -44.17
N LEU A 815 -2.75 5.98 -43.98
CA LEU A 815 -1.45 5.31 -43.91
C LEU A 815 -1.32 4.42 -42.67
N ASP A 816 -1.77 4.92 -41.52
CA ASP A 816 -1.69 4.20 -40.23
C ASP A 816 -3.00 4.39 -39.44
N GLY A 817 -3.64 3.27 -39.10
CA GLY A 817 -4.91 3.25 -38.37
C GLY A 817 -4.80 3.77 -36.93
N THR A 818 -3.64 3.62 -36.29
CA THR A 818 -3.41 4.12 -34.92
C THR A 818 -3.36 5.64 -34.90
N ASP A 819 -2.60 6.25 -35.80
CA ASP A 819 -2.52 7.70 -35.97
C ASP A 819 -3.86 8.28 -36.40
N PHE A 820 -4.57 7.61 -37.32
CA PHE A 820 -5.90 8.00 -37.73
C PHE A 820 -6.87 8.05 -36.55
N ARG A 821 -6.92 6.98 -35.74
CA ARG A 821 -7.72 6.92 -34.51
C ARG A 821 -7.36 8.05 -33.56
N ASN A 822 -6.08 8.30 -33.34
CA ASN A 822 -5.59 9.28 -32.38
C ASN A 822 -6.00 10.73 -32.69
N GLY A 823 -6.22 11.07 -33.96
CA GLY A 823 -6.68 12.39 -34.41
C GLY A 823 -8.13 12.45 -34.86
N ALA A 824 -8.86 11.32 -34.86
CA ALA A 824 -10.16 11.19 -35.50
C ALA A 824 -11.22 12.17 -34.97
N HIS A 825 -11.23 12.45 -33.66
CA HIS A 825 -12.19 13.36 -33.02
C HIS A 825 -12.09 14.80 -33.53
N LEU A 826 -10.97 15.19 -34.13
CA LEU A 826 -10.77 16.52 -34.72
C LEU A 826 -11.38 16.63 -36.12
N ARG A 827 -11.69 15.50 -36.77
CA ARG A 827 -12.04 15.42 -38.20
C ARG A 827 -13.54 15.42 -38.47
N PHE A 828 -14.35 14.98 -37.51
CA PHE A 828 -15.79 14.84 -37.68
C PHE A 828 -16.55 16.13 -37.40
N LYS A 829 -17.72 16.27 -38.04
CA LYS A 829 -18.68 17.35 -37.82
C LYS A 829 -20.02 16.76 -37.39
N ALA A 830 -20.59 17.26 -36.30
CA ALA A 830 -21.90 16.85 -35.78
C ALA A 830 -22.50 17.93 -34.88
N ASP A 831 -23.77 17.80 -34.49
CA ASP A 831 -24.38 18.74 -33.57
C ASP A 831 -23.81 18.57 -32.15
N LEU A 832 -23.66 17.32 -31.70
CA LEU A 832 -23.24 16.96 -30.35
C LEU A 832 -21.96 16.11 -30.37
N PHE A 833 -21.03 16.43 -29.47
CA PHE A 833 -19.88 15.58 -29.15
C PHE A 833 -19.92 15.17 -27.67
N VAL A 834 -19.91 13.86 -27.42
CA VAL A 834 -19.89 13.29 -26.06
C VAL A 834 -18.64 12.44 -25.92
N PRO A 835 -17.54 12.98 -25.36
CA PRO A 835 -16.37 12.16 -25.11
C PRO A 835 -16.63 11.26 -23.90
N CYS A 836 -16.89 9.97 -24.12
CA CYS A 836 -17.09 8.94 -23.10
C CYS A 836 -15.82 8.11 -22.82
N GLY A 837 -14.72 8.40 -23.52
CA GLY A 837 -13.41 7.78 -23.33
C GLY A 837 -12.34 8.54 -24.10
N GLY A 838 -11.10 8.06 -24.02
CA GLY A 838 -9.94 8.66 -24.67
C GLY A 838 -8.88 9.12 -23.69
N ARG A 839 -7.75 9.58 -24.24
CA ARG A 839 -6.60 10.04 -23.43
C ARG A 839 -6.90 11.42 -22.81
N PRO A 840 -6.43 11.71 -21.59
CA PRO A 840 -6.40 13.07 -21.08
C PRO A 840 -5.71 14.00 -22.08
N GLU A 841 -6.19 15.24 -22.17
CA GLU A 841 -5.67 16.30 -23.04
C GLU A 841 -5.67 15.97 -24.53
N ALA A 842 -6.53 15.04 -24.97
CA ALA A 842 -6.71 14.69 -26.38
C ALA A 842 -7.12 15.90 -27.23
N VAL A 843 -7.81 16.88 -26.63
CA VAL A 843 -8.01 18.22 -27.21
C VAL A 843 -7.33 19.25 -26.31
N ASN A 844 -6.34 19.93 -26.86
CA ASN A 844 -5.52 20.90 -26.16
C ASN A 844 -5.27 22.13 -27.05
N ILE A 845 -4.50 23.10 -26.54
CA ILE A 845 -4.28 24.38 -27.24
C ILE A 845 -3.58 24.21 -28.60
N SER A 846 -2.77 23.17 -28.78
CA SER A 846 -1.99 22.98 -30.01
C SER A 846 -2.80 22.35 -31.15
N ASN A 847 -3.90 21.64 -30.85
CA ASN A 847 -4.68 20.91 -31.86
C ASN A 847 -6.15 21.33 -32.00
N MET A 848 -6.70 22.05 -31.02
CA MET A 848 -8.09 22.53 -31.01
C MET A 848 -8.52 23.36 -32.23
N ALA A 849 -7.59 24.01 -32.94
CA ALA A 849 -7.90 24.77 -34.15
C ALA A 849 -8.53 23.89 -35.25
N ALA A 850 -8.22 22.59 -35.24
CA ALA A 850 -8.79 21.61 -36.17
C ALA A 850 -10.30 21.35 -35.94
N LEU A 851 -10.87 21.79 -34.83
CA LEU A 851 -12.32 21.69 -34.55
C LEU A 851 -13.15 22.79 -35.21
N PHE A 852 -12.54 23.59 -36.08
CA PHE A 852 -13.17 24.68 -36.81
C PHE A 852 -12.85 24.55 -38.29
N ASP A 853 -13.81 24.89 -39.14
CA ASP A 853 -13.54 24.98 -40.56
C ASP A 853 -12.79 26.27 -40.92
N THR A 854 -12.47 26.42 -42.21
CA THR A 854 -11.73 27.57 -42.76
C THR A 854 -12.46 28.90 -42.57
N GLU A 855 -13.78 28.88 -42.35
CA GLU A 855 -14.61 30.06 -42.07
C GLU A 855 -14.74 30.34 -40.56
N GLY A 856 -14.12 29.50 -39.72
CA GLY A 856 -14.16 29.60 -38.27
C GLY A 856 -15.42 29.05 -37.62
N LYS A 857 -16.27 28.33 -38.38
CA LYS A 857 -17.48 27.69 -37.84
C LYS A 857 -17.09 26.39 -37.12
N PRO A 858 -17.61 26.17 -35.90
CA PRO A 858 -17.26 24.99 -35.13
C PRO A 858 -17.82 23.71 -35.75
N HIS A 859 -17.05 22.63 -35.66
CA HIS A 859 -17.47 21.29 -36.04
C HIS A 859 -18.57 20.72 -35.13
N PHE A 860 -18.62 21.17 -33.87
CA PHE A 860 -19.60 20.77 -32.87
C PHE A 860 -20.29 21.99 -32.24
N LYS A 861 -21.61 21.93 -32.07
CA LYS A 861 -22.37 22.99 -31.39
C LYS A 861 -22.37 22.77 -29.87
N TYR A 862 -22.43 21.51 -29.46
CA TYR A 862 -22.56 21.11 -28.07
C TYR A 862 -21.48 20.07 -27.72
N ILE A 863 -20.82 20.24 -26.58
CA ILE A 863 -19.86 19.28 -26.03
C ILE A 863 -20.23 19.01 -24.57
N VAL A 864 -20.47 17.75 -24.23
CA VAL A 864 -20.76 17.32 -22.85
C VAL A 864 -19.72 16.29 -22.46
N GLU A 865 -18.75 16.67 -21.63
CA GLU A 865 -17.62 15.80 -21.33
C GLU A 865 -18.00 14.64 -20.41
N GLY A 866 -17.83 13.39 -20.84
CA GLY A 866 -17.96 12.22 -19.98
C GLY A 866 -16.62 11.77 -19.38
N ALA A 867 -15.58 11.73 -20.21
CA ALA A 867 -14.23 11.35 -19.85
C ALA A 867 -13.54 12.44 -19.02
N ASN A 868 -12.77 12.03 -18.02
CA ASN A 868 -12.00 12.97 -17.21
C ASN A 868 -10.89 13.62 -18.05
N LEU A 869 -10.78 14.95 -17.99
CA LEU A 869 -9.72 15.76 -18.57
C LEU A 869 -9.50 15.57 -20.07
N PHE A 870 -10.53 15.20 -20.84
CA PHE A 870 -10.40 15.02 -22.29
C PHE A 870 -10.03 16.34 -22.99
N LEU A 871 -10.67 17.45 -22.60
CA LEU A 871 -10.32 18.80 -23.02
C LEU A 871 -9.44 19.48 -21.96
N THR A 872 -8.40 20.19 -22.37
CA THR A 872 -7.67 21.10 -21.46
C THR A 872 -8.55 22.31 -21.12
N GLN A 873 -8.27 22.99 -19.99
CA GLN A 873 -9.00 24.21 -19.61
C GLN A 873 -8.94 25.27 -20.72
N GLN A 874 -7.77 25.45 -21.35
CA GLN A 874 -7.58 26.41 -22.44
C GLN A 874 -8.40 26.05 -23.68
N ALA A 875 -8.51 24.75 -24.00
CA ALA A 875 -9.37 24.28 -25.08
C ALA A 875 -10.85 24.65 -24.83
N ARG A 876 -11.35 24.43 -23.61
CA ARG A 876 -12.73 24.78 -23.25
C ARG A 876 -13.03 26.27 -23.41
N LEU A 877 -12.16 27.14 -22.87
CA LEU A 877 -12.34 28.59 -22.92
C LEU A 877 -12.41 29.12 -24.36
N PHE A 878 -11.57 28.59 -25.24
CA PHE A 878 -11.55 28.97 -26.66
C PHE A 878 -12.77 28.46 -27.43
N LEU A 879 -13.23 27.24 -27.15
CA LEU A 879 -14.46 26.68 -27.73
C LEU A 879 -15.66 27.56 -27.35
N GLU A 880 -15.79 27.92 -26.08
CA GLU A 880 -16.86 28.81 -25.61
C GLU A 880 -16.76 30.22 -26.20
N LYS A 881 -15.55 30.76 -26.39
CA LYS A 881 -15.34 32.05 -27.07
C LYS A 881 -15.89 32.04 -28.50
N ARG A 882 -15.87 30.88 -29.17
CA ARG A 882 -16.50 30.63 -30.48
C ARG A 882 -17.92 30.08 -30.40
N LYS A 883 -18.62 30.33 -29.29
CA LYS A 883 -20.04 30.03 -29.09
C LYS A 883 -20.40 28.54 -29.07
N VAL A 884 -19.43 27.65 -28.90
CA VAL A 884 -19.68 26.24 -28.60
C VAL A 884 -20.18 26.14 -27.15
N VAL A 885 -21.24 25.38 -26.90
CA VAL A 885 -21.72 25.12 -25.54
C VAL A 885 -20.94 23.95 -24.98
N VAL A 886 -20.11 24.20 -23.98
CA VAL A 886 -19.27 23.17 -23.34
C VAL A 886 -19.71 22.97 -21.90
N PHE A 887 -19.92 21.72 -21.50
CA PHE A 887 -20.10 21.31 -20.11
C PHE A 887 -18.93 20.43 -19.66
N LYS A 888 -18.26 20.90 -18.61
CA LYS A 888 -17.04 20.31 -18.05
C LYS A 888 -17.33 19.00 -17.31
N ASP A 889 -16.39 18.08 -17.45
CA ASP A 889 -16.37 16.74 -16.83
C ASP A 889 -16.67 16.76 -15.32
N SER A 890 -16.08 17.68 -14.55
CA SER A 890 -16.27 17.84 -13.10
C SER A 890 -17.73 18.11 -12.67
N SER A 891 -18.62 18.36 -13.62
CA SER A 891 -20.05 18.61 -13.40
C SER A 891 -20.92 17.54 -14.05
N THR A 892 -20.55 17.08 -15.22
CA THR A 892 -21.31 16.11 -16.03
C THR A 892 -21.13 14.66 -15.59
N ASN A 893 -19.94 14.24 -15.15
CA ASN A 893 -19.62 12.82 -14.91
C ASN A 893 -19.68 12.40 -13.42
N LYS A 894 -20.50 13.09 -12.61
CA LYS A 894 -20.61 12.91 -11.16
C LYS A 894 -21.47 11.70 -10.73
N GLY A 895 -22.15 11.04 -11.66
CA GLY A 895 -23.06 9.94 -11.33
C GLY A 895 -22.38 8.79 -10.56
N GLY A 896 -21.18 8.37 -11.00
CA GLY A 896 -20.42 7.34 -10.28
C GLY A 896 -20.03 7.75 -8.86
N VAL A 897 -19.62 9.01 -8.63
CA VAL A 897 -19.27 9.46 -7.26
C VAL A 897 -20.49 9.61 -6.37
N THR A 898 -21.66 9.91 -6.94
CA THR A 898 -22.92 9.95 -6.19
C THR A 898 -23.35 8.53 -5.81
N SER A 899 -23.29 7.58 -6.74
CA SER A 899 -23.58 6.16 -6.49
C SER A 899 -22.69 5.58 -5.39
N SER A 900 -21.37 5.82 -5.45
CA SER A 900 -20.45 5.38 -4.40
C SER A 900 -20.73 6.03 -3.05
N SER A 901 -21.28 7.25 -2.99
CA SER A 901 -21.61 7.93 -1.73
C SER A 901 -22.78 7.22 -1.06
N LEU A 902 -23.78 6.90 -1.86
CA LEU A 902 -24.95 6.17 -1.40
C LEU A 902 -24.63 4.70 -1.09
N GLU A 903 -23.60 4.11 -1.70
CA GLU A 903 -23.05 2.82 -1.27
C GLU A 903 -22.40 2.92 0.13
N VAL A 904 -21.59 3.96 0.40
CA VAL A 904 -21.04 4.25 1.74
C VAL A 904 -22.15 4.44 2.77
N LEU A 905 -23.14 5.27 2.44
CA LEU A 905 -24.29 5.55 3.31
C LEU A 905 -25.03 4.27 3.69
N ALA A 906 -25.29 3.35 2.74
CA ALA A 906 -25.92 2.07 3.04
C ALA A 906 -25.06 1.20 3.98
N GLY A 907 -23.73 1.19 3.76
CA GLY A 907 -22.79 0.46 4.60
C GLY A 907 -22.72 0.95 6.05
N LEU A 908 -22.83 2.27 6.26
CA LEU A 908 -22.88 2.88 7.59
C LEU A 908 -24.26 2.75 8.26
N ALA A 909 -25.33 2.85 7.47
CA ALA A 909 -26.71 2.87 7.97
C ALA A 909 -27.24 1.49 8.40
N LEU A 910 -26.88 0.43 7.65
CA LEU A 910 -27.38 -0.91 7.91
C LEU A 910 -26.49 -1.64 8.92
N SER A 911 -27.09 -2.40 9.84
CA SER A 911 -26.34 -3.39 10.63
C SER A 911 -25.74 -4.45 9.70
N THR A 912 -24.77 -5.23 10.18
CA THR A 912 -24.13 -6.26 9.34
C THR A 912 -25.15 -7.28 8.82
N GLN A 913 -26.08 -7.73 9.67
CA GLN A 913 -27.10 -8.70 9.24
C GLN A 913 -28.07 -8.09 8.21
N GLU A 914 -28.58 -6.87 8.47
CA GLU A 914 -29.44 -6.18 7.50
C GLU A 914 -28.73 -5.94 6.16
N TYR A 915 -27.45 -5.57 6.18
CA TYR A 915 -26.67 -5.36 4.95
C TYR A 915 -26.52 -6.67 4.17
N VAL A 916 -26.17 -7.76 4.84
CA VAL A 916 -26.07 -9.09 4.21
C VAL A 916 -27.42 -9.53 3.63
N ASP A 917 -28.52 -9.26 4.31
CA ASP A 917 -29.85 -9.68 3.86
C ASP A 917 -30.43 -8.82 2.73
N LEU A 918 -30.12 -7.52 2.73
CA LEU A 918 -30.74 -6.55 1.85
C LEU A 918 -29.86 -6.16 0.65
N MET A 919 -28.55 -6.07 0.82
CA MET A 919 -27.63 -5.57 -0.22
C MET A 919 -26.91 -6.69 -0.99
N ILE A 920 -26.60 -7.81 -0.34
CA ILE A 920 -25.92 -8.95 -0.98
C ILE A 920 -26.94 -9.81 -1.72
N PHE A 921 -26.58 -10.30 -2.90
CA PHE A 921 -27.50 -11.10 -3.71
C PHE A 921 -27.71 -12.48 -3.08
N LYS A 922 -28.93 -13.01 -3.23
CA LYS A 922 -29.27 -14.37 -2.82
C LYS A 922 -29.52 -15.20 -4.08
N ASP A 923 -28.80 -16.30 -4.21
CA ASP A 923 -28.83 -17.18 -5.40
C ASP A 923 -28.61 -16.41 -6.73
N GLY A 924 -27.66 -15.47 -6.72
CA GLY A 924 -27.33 -14.62 -7.86
C GLY A 924 -28.36 -13.54 -8.19
N LYS A 925 -29.35 -13.28 -7.32
CA LYS A 925 -30.41 -12.30 -7.56
C LYS A 925 -30.42 -11.18 -6.50
N PRO A 926 -30.62 -9.91 -6.91
CA PRO A 926 -30.79 -8.80 -5.98
C PRO A 926 -32.12 -8.89 -5.24
N SER A 927 -32.13 -8.43 -3.98
CA SER A 927 -33.36 -8.23 -3.21
C SER A 927 -34.21 -7.11 -3.80
N ASP A 928 -35.50 -7.06 -3.45
CA ASP A 928 -36.37 -5.96 -3.89
C ASP A 928 -35.99 -4.62 -3.24
N PHE A 929 -35.41 -4.68 -2.04
CA PHE A 929 -34.79 -3.51 -1.40
C PHE A 929 -33.64 -2.99 -2.26
N TYR A 930 -32.71 -3.86 -2.68
CA TYR A 930 -31.55 -3.47 -3.49
C TYR A 930 -31.99 -2.81 -4.80
N LYS A 931 -32.95 -3.40 -5.52
CA LYS A 931 -33.48 -2.82 -6.78
C LYS A 931 -34.09 -1.44 -6.55
N SER A 932 -34.87 -1.28 -5.49
CA SER A 932 -35.52 -0.01 -5.14
C SER A 932 -34.47 1.04 -4.73
N TYR A 933 -33.45 0.62 -3.97
CA TYR A 933 -32.35 1.48 -3.56
C TYR A 933 -31.51 1.96 -4.74
N VAL A 934 -31.19 1.07 -5.69
CA VAL A 934 -30.51 1.43 -6.95
C VAL A 934 -31.32 2.45 -7.74
N LYS A 935 -32.65 2.31 -7.77
CA LYS A 935 -33.53 3.27 -8.42
C LYS A 935 -33.49 4.64 -7.72
N ASP A 936 -33.54 4.68 -6.39
CA ASP A 936 -33.40 5.93 -5.64
C ASP A 936 -32.05 6.61 -5.93
N ILE A 937 -30.96 5.83 -6.06
CA ILE A 937 -29.64 6.35 -6.44
C ILE A 937 -29.70 7.01 -7.83
N GLN A 938 -30.29 6.34 -8.82
CA GLN A 938 -30.45 6.86 -10.17
C GLN A 938 -31.28 8.15 -10.19
N GLU A 939 -32.38 8.18 -9.44
CA GLU A 939 -33.23 9.37 -9.28
C GLU A 939 -32.41 10.52 -8.68
N LYS A 940 -31.61 10.28 -7.63
CA LYS A 940 -30.77 11.32 -7.02
C LYS A 940 -29.69 11.84 -7.95
N ILE A 941 -29.06 10.96 -8.72
CA ILE A 941 -28.08 11.34 -9.76
C ILE A 941 -28.75 12.27 -10.78
N ALA A 942 -29.95 11.90 -11.25
CA ALA A 942 -30.67 12.68 -12.23
C ALA A 942 -31.08 14.06 -11.67
N GLU A 943 -31.66 14.09 -10.47
CA GLU A 943 -32.05 15.32 -9.76
C GLU A 943 -30.87 16.30 -9.66
N ASN A 944 -29.73 15.84 -9.13
CA ASN A 944 -28.55 16.68 -8.92
C ASN A 944 -27.97 17.20 -10.25
N ALA A 945 -27.86 16.33 -11.27
CA ALA A 945 -27.31 16.72 -12.57
C ALA A 945 -28.24 17.71 -13.30
N THR A 946 -29.55 17.52 -13.25
CA THR A 946 -30.53 18.45 -13.82
C THR A 946 -30.51 19.80 -13.09
N ALA A 947 -30.42 19.81 -11.77
CA ALA A 947 -30.36 21.03 -10.97
C ALA A 947 -29.10 21.85 -11.29
N GLU A 948 -27.94 21.21 -11.35
CA GLU A 948 -26.68 21.89 -11.71
C GLU A 948 -26.71 22.42 -13.15
N PHE A 949 -27.19 21.62 -14.11
CA PHE A 949 -27.38 22.07 -15.49
C PHE A 949 -28.19 23.37 -15.55
N HIS A 950 -29.34 23.41 -14.87
CA HIS A 950 -30.19 24.59 -14.85
C HIS A 950 -29.53 25.79 -14.18
N CYS A 951 -28.78 25.57 -13.09
CA CYS A 951 -28.01 26.61 -12.43
C CYS A 951 -26.96 27.22 -13.38
N LEU A 952 -26.13 26.38 -14.02
CA LEU A 952 -25.12 26.82 -14.97
C LEU A 952 -25.73 27.55 -16.16
N TRP A 953 -26.85 27.04 -16.68
CA TRP A 953 -27.55 27.66 -17.80
C TRP A 953 -28.09 29.05 -17.43
N LYS A 954 -28.78 29.15 -16.29
CA LYS A 954 -29.35 30.40 -15.77
C LYS A 954 -28.27 31.44 -15.50
N GLU A 955 -27.15 31.03 -14.88
CA GLU A 955 -26.08 31.95 -14.52
C GLU A 955 -25.33 32.48 -15.75
N TYR A 956 -25.06 31.62 -16.73
CA TYR A 956 -24.50 32.06 -18.01
C TYR A 956 -25.41 33.06 -18.74
N ALA A 957 -26.73 32.79 -18.74
CA ALA A 957 -27.72 33.68 -19.34
C ALA A 957 -27.80 35.03 -18.59
N ARG A 958 -27.77 35.02 -17.25
CA ARG A 958 -27.76 36.22 -16.40
C ARG A 958 -26.55 37.11 -16.68
N LEU A 959 -25.37 36.50 -16.85
CA LEU A 959 -24.12 37.18 -17.19
C LEU A 959 -24.01 37.55 -18.68
N GLN A 960 -25.04 37.27 -19.50
CA GLN A 960 -25.05 37.50 -20.94
C GLN A 960 -23.83 36.91 -21.67
N GLY A 961 -23.28 35.81 -21.15
CA GLY A 961 -22.08 35.17 -21.68
C GLY A 961 -20.77 35.92 -21.43
N ALA A 962 -20.73 36.89 -20.52
CA ALA A 962 -19.49 37.57 -20.11
C ALA A 962 -18.47 36.62 -19.46
N LYS A 963 -18.96 35.55 -18.81
CA LYS A 963 -18.15 34.50 -18.19
C LYS A 963 -18.44 33.14 -18.83
N PRO A 964 -17.43 32.35 -19.21
CA PRO A 964 -17.63 31.00 -19.74
C PRO A 964 -18.27 30.05 -18.72
N ARG A 965 -19.10 29.11 -19.18
CA ARG A 965 -19.73 28.07 -18.35
C ARG A 965 -18.70 27.25 -17.60
N THR A 966 -17.56 26.98 -18.22
CA THR A 966 -16.44 26.27 -17.59
C THR A 966 -15.96 26.99 -16.33
N THR A 967 -15.79 28.31 -16.39
CA THR A 967 -15.36 29.10 -15.23
C THR A 967 -16.47 29.24 -14.18
N ILE A 968 -17.73 29.36 -14.61
CA ILE A 968 -18.89 29.35 -13.70
C ILE A 968 -18.96 28.01 -12.95
N SER A 969 -18.70 26.90 -13.64
CA SER A 969 -18.67 25.56 -13.05
C SER A 969 -17.59 25.41 -11.97
N ASP A 970 -16.41 25.99 -12.20
CA ASP A 970 -15.31 25.99 -11.21
C ASP A 970 -15.67 26.85 -9.99
N GLU A 971 -16.22 28.04 -10.21
CA GLU A 971 -16.68 28.96 -9.16
C GLU A 971 -17.80 28.34 -8.32
N LEU A 972 -18.84 27.80 -8.98
CA LEU A 972 -19.94 27.07 -8.35
C LEU A 972 -19.43 25.96 -7.43
N SER A 973 -18.48 25.16 -7.91
CA SER A 973 -17.88 24.08 -7.12
C SER A 973 -17.11 24.60 -5.91
N SER A 974 -16.42 25.73 -6.05
CA SER A 974 -15.71 26.37 -4.93
C SER A 974 -16.69 26.97 -3.91
N THR A 975 -17.71 27.70 -4.36
CA THR A 975 -18.73 28.33 -3.50
C THR A 975 -19.50 27.28 -2.71
N LEU A 976 -19.90 26.18 -3.35
CA LEU A 976 -20.55 25.04 -2.68
C LEU A 976 -19.68 24.45 -1.58
N ASN A 977 -18.41 24.20 -1.89
CA ASN A 977 -17.49 23.64 -0.91
C ASN A 977 -17.28 24.56 0.30
N ASN A 978 -17.12 25.86 0.06
CA ASN A 978 -16.95 26.86 1.12
C ASN A 978 -18.20 26.95 2.00
N LEU A 979 -19.39 27.07 1.38
CA LEU A 979 -20.66 27.12 2.10
C LEU A 979 -20.91 25.83 2.90
N GLN A 980 -20.58 24.66 2.33
CA GLN A 980 -20.68 23.40 3.05
C GLN A 980 -19.80 23.41 4.30
N ALA A 981 -18.54 23.86 4.20
CA ALA A 981 -17.65 23.92 5.36
C ALA A 981 -18.17 24.88 6.45
N GLU A 982 -18.73 26.03 6.07
CA GLU A 982 -19.38 26.95 7.01
C GLU A 982 -20.59 26.29 7.69
N LEU A 983 -21.46 25.64 6.92
CA LEU A 983 -22.66 24.96 7.43
C LEU A 983 -22.36 23.75 8.33
N GLU A 984 -21.31 22.98 8.04
CA GLU A 984 -20.86 21.87 8.90
C GLU A 984 -20.54 22.34 10.32
N SER A 985 -20.00 23.56 10.45
CA SER A 985 -19.66 24.20 11.72
C SER A 985 -20.80 25.02 12.37
N SER A 986 -21.94 25.15 11.68
CA SER A 986 -23.06 25.98 12.13
C SER A 986 -23.99 25.27 13.12
N ASP A 987 -24.73 26.07 13.89
CA ASP A 987 -25.81 25.64 14.80
C ASP A 987 -27.12 25.30 14.06
N LEU A 988 -27.21 25.54 12.75
CA LEU A 988 -28.39 25.20 11.94
C LEU A 988 -28.67 23.69 11.95
N PHE A 989 -27.63 22.86 12.09
CA PHE A 989 -27.78 21.40 12.25
C PHE A 989 -28.46 21.03 13.58
N ASP A 990 -28.35 21.88 14.60
CA ASP A 990 -28.89 21.62 15.92
C ASP A 990 -30.41 21.94 15.99
N ASP A 991 -30.95 22.65 14.98
CA ASP A 991 -32.40 22.79 14.78
C ASP A 991 -33.03 21.47 14.31
N VAL A 992 -33.56 20.70 15.27
CA VAL A 992 -34.10 19.34 15.04
C VAL A 992 -35.16 19.29 13.92
N PRO A 993 -36.14 20.21 13.82
CA PRO A 993 -37.10 20.22 12.71
C PRO A 993 -36.41 20.34 11.34
N SER A 994 -35.50 21.31 11.16
CA SER A 994 -34.76 21.49 9.90
C SER A 994 -33.84 20.31 9.61
N ARG A 995 -33.11 19.82 10.61
CA ARG A 995 -32.26 18.62 10.48
C ARG A 995 -33.06 17.44 9.98
N ASN A 996 -34.19 17.13 10.62
CA ASN A 996 -34.98 15.96 10.25
C ASN A 996 -35.63 16.12 8.86
N GLY A 997 -36.11 17.32 8.51
CA GLY A 997 -36.67 17.60 7.19
C GLY A 997 -35.64 17.47 6.06
N VAL A 998 -34.41 17.94 6.29
CA VAL A 998 -33.29 17.76 5.35
C VAL A 998 -32.89 16.30 5.25
N MET A 999 -32.62 15.62 6.37
CA MET A 999 -32.12 14.24 6.36
C MET A 999 -33.10 13.28 5.70
N LYS A 1000 -34.42 13.51 5.82
CA LYS A 1000 -35.45 12.74 5.13
C LYS A 1000 -35.42 12.87 3.60
N ARG A 1001 -34.91 13.99 3.07
CA ARG A 1001 -34.77 14.29 1.63
C ARG A 1001 -33.36 14.01 1.09
N ALA A 1002 -32.36 14.04 1.96
CA ALA A 1002 -30.98 13.75 1.63
C ALA A 1002 -30.71 12.25 1.55
N ILE A 1003 -31.31 11.46 2.44
CA ILE A 1003 -31.19 10.01 2.48
C ILE A 1003 -32.17 9.38 1.48
N PRO A 1004 -31.77 8.34 0.71
CA PRO A 1004 -32.68 7.61 -0.17
C PRO A 1004 -33.94 7.12 0.53
N LYS A 1005 -35.09 7.33 -0.10
CA LYS A 1005 -36.42 7.03 0.45
C LYS A 1005 -36.53 5.58 0.91
N THR A 1006 -36.03 4.63 0.13
CA THR A 1006 -36.05 3.20 0.42
C THR A 1006 -35.35 2.89 1.75
N LEU A 1007 -34.25 3.59 2.06
CA LEU A 1007 -33.50 3.40 3.31
C LEU A 1007 -34.24 4.01 4.51
N VAL A 1008 -34.83 5.20 4.34
CA VAL A 1008 -35.67 5.83 5.36
C VAL A 1008 -36.91 4.99 5.67
N ASP A 1009 -37.61 4.52 4.65
CA ASP A 1009 -38.84 3.74 4.79
C ASP A 1009 -38.56 2.36 5.42
N LYS A 1010 -37.37 1.78 5.20
CA LYS A 1010 -36.97 0.48 5.76
C LYS A 1010 -36.49 0.54 7.21
N ILE A 1011 -35.67 1.52 7.57
CA ILE A 1011 -34.96 1.58 8.86
C ILE A 1011 -35.57 2.60 9.82
N GLY A 1012 -36.20 3.65 9.29
CA GLY A 1012 -36.67 4.80 10.06
C GLY A 1012 -35.57 5.83 10.30
N LEU A 1013 -35.94 7.12 10.18
CA LEU A 1013 -34.99 8.24 10.30
C LEU A 1013 -34.28 8.28 11.67
N GLU A 1014 -35.00 8.07 12.77
CA GLU A 1014 -34.43 8.11 14.12
C GLU A 1014 -33.30 7.06 14.30
N THR A 1015 -33.54 5.83 13.86
CA THR A 1015 -32.55 4.75 13.90
C THR A 1015 -31.34 5.08 13.02
N LEU A 1016 -31.55 5.67 11.84
CA LEU A 1016 -30.46 6.11 10.96
C LEU A 1016 -29.57 7.15 11.63
N LEU A 1017 -30.17 8.18 12.23
CA LEU A 1017 -29.42 9.24 12.93
C LEU A 1017 -28.70 8.72 14.20
N LYS A 1018 -29.14 7.59 14.78
CA LYS A 1018 -28.41 6.94 15.88
C LYS A 1018 -27.19 6.15 15.40
N ARG A 1019 -27.25 5.58 14.20
CA ARG A 1019 -26.19 4.70 13.64
C ARG A 1019 -25.11 5.48 12.90
N LEU A 1020 -25.47 6.56 12.21
CA LEU A 1020 -24.51 7.37 11.47
C LEU A 1020 -23.63 8.19 12.42
N PRO A 1021 -22.30 8.26 12.21
CA PRO A 1021 -21.45 9.18 12.95
C PRO A 1021 -21.92 10.63 12.81
N GLU A 1022 -21.88 11.42 13.88
CA GLU A 1022 -22.34 12.83 13.85
C GLU A 1022 -21.60 13.64 12.77
N THR A 1023 -20.30 13.43 12.60
CA THR A 1023 -19.51 14.08 11.55
C THR A 1023 -20.06 13.79 10.15
N TYR A 1024 -20.51 12.55 9.90
CA TYR A 1024 -21.14 12.17 8.64
C TYR A 1024 -22.55 12.79 8.50
N GLN A 1025 -23.32 12.87 9.59
CA GLN A 1025 -24.63 13.53 9.58
C GLN A 1025 -24.51 15.03 9.26
N ARG A 1026 -23.56 15.73 9.88
CA ARG A 1026 -23.28 17.16 9.62
C ARG A 1026 -22.83 17.37 8.17
N ALA A 1027 -21.97 16.50 7.65
CA ALA A 1027 -21.54 16.54 6.25
C ALA A 1027 -22.69 16.29 5.27
N LEU A 1028 -23.58 15.32 5.54
CA LEU A 1028 -24.73 15.03 4.70
C LEU A 1028 -25.75 16.18 4.71
N PHE A 1029 -26.02 16.75 5.89
CA PHE A 1029 -26.89 17.90 6.03
C PHE A 1029 -26.36 19.12 5.27
N SER A 1030 -25.12 19.52 5.54
CA SER A 1030 -24.50 20.70 4.93
C SER A 1030 -24.36 20.58 3.41
N SER A 1031 -23.90 19.43 2.89
CA SER A 1031 -23.79 19.20 1.44
C SER A 1031 -25.14 19.34 0.76
N TRP A 1032 -26.20 18.75 1.33
CA TRP A 1032 -27.55 18.87 0.78
C TRP A 1032 -28.05 20.31 0.80
N VAL A 1033 -27.93 21.01 1.94
CA VAL A 1033 -28.38 22.41 2.12
C VAL A 1033 -27.62 23.33 1.16
N ALA A 1034 -26.29 23.22 1.10
CA ALA A 1034 -25.46 24.02 0.21
C ALA A 1034 -25.83 23.80 -1.27
N ALA A 1035 -25.90 22.54 -1.71
CA ALA A 1035 -26.26 22.19 -3.08
C ALA A 1035 -27.63 22.75 -3.48
N HIS A 1036 -28.67 22.47 -2.68
CA HIS A 1036 -30.04 22.87 -3.02
C HIS A 1036 -30.26 24.39 -2.92
N PHE A 1037 -29.55 25.08 -2.02
CA PHE A 1037 -29.55 26.53 -1.97
C PHE A 1037 -28.92 27.13 -3.23
N ILE A 1038 -27.67 26.76 -3.53
CA ILE A 1038 -26.93 27.34 -4.65
C ILE A 1038 -27.56 26.98 -5.99
N TYR A 1039 -28.08 25.76 -6.18
CA TYR A 1039 -28.77 25.41 -7.43
C TYR A 1039 -30.07 26.17 -7.65
N LYS A 1040 -30.76 26.57 -6.57
CA LYS A 1040 -32.01 27.34 -6.66
C LYS A 1040 -31.74 28.83 -6.90
N TYR A 1041 -30.82 29.41 -6.13
CA TYR A 1041 -30.61 30.87 -6.10
C TYR A 1041 -29.39 31.34 -6.90
N GLY A 1042 -28.47 30.44 -7.26
CA GLY A 1042 -27.22 30.74 -7.96
C GLY A 1042 -26.06 31.04 -7.01
N VAL A 1043 -24.86 31.23 -7.58
CA VAL A 1043 -23.62 31.51 -6.82
C VAL A 1043 -23.63 32.84 -6.06
N ASN A 1044 -24.53 33.76 -6.44
CA ASN A 1044 -24.71 35.08 -5.83
C ASN A 1044 -25.96 35.15 -4.93
N GLY A 1045 -26.43 34.00 -4.43
CA GLY A 1045 -27.57 33.95 -3.51
C GLY A 1045 -27.33 34.85 -2.29
N SER A 1046 -28.29 35.69 -1.94
CA SER A 1046 -28.18 36.63 -0.83
C SER A 1046 -28.46 35.94 0.52
N SER A 1047 -28.09 36.61 1.62
CA SER A 1047 -28.50 36.19 2.97
C SER A 1047 -30.02 36.15 3.14
N VAL A 1048 -30.75 37.01 2.42
CA VAL A 1048 -32.22 37.02 2.40
C VAL A 1048 -32.77 35.79 1.67
N ASP A 1049 -32.15 35.40 0.55
CA ASP A 1049 -32.50 34.17 -0.16
C ASP A 1049 -32.26 32.95 0.73
N PHE A 1050 -31.14 32.92 1.45
CA PHE A 1050 -30.84 31.85 2.39
C PHE A 1050 -31.86 31.80 3.52
N PHE A 1051 -32.27 32.94 4.07
CA PHE A 1051 -33.34 32.99 5.08
C PHE A 1051 -34.66 32.41 4.55
N HIS A 1052 -35.06 32.74 3.33
CA HIS A 1052 -36.26 32.16 2.71
C HIS A 1052 -36.12 30.65 2.49
N PHE A 1053 -34.94 30.20 2.06
CA PHE A 1053 -34.64 28.79 1.88
C PHE A 1053 -34.66 28.02 3.21
N ALA A 1054 -34.06 28.58 4.26
CA ALA A 1054 -33.96 28.00 5.60
C ALA A 1054 -35.35 27.69 6.20
N ARG A 1055 -36.34 28.56 5.95
CA ARG A 1055 -37.73 28.35 6.40
C ARG A 1055 -38.42 27.12 5.80
N ASP A 1056 -37.90 26.61 4.68
CA ASP A 1056 -38.42 25.43 4.00
C ASP A 1056 -37.63 24.15 4.36
N LEU A 1057 -36.60 24.24 5.23
CA LEU A 1057 -35.80 23.08 5.64
C LEU A 1057 -36.57 22.13 6.56
N SER A 1058 -37.47 22.66 7.39
CA SER A 1058 -38.29 21.87 8.32
C SER A 1058 -39.49 21.18 7.68
N LYS A 1059 -39.79 21.50 6.41
CA LYS A 1059 -40.81 20.82 5.60
C LYS A 1059 -40.23 19.53 5.01
#